data_AF-E6ZLD0-F1
#
_entry.id   AF-E6ZLD0-F1
#
_cell.length_a   1.000
_cell.length_b   1.000
_cell.length_c   1.000
_cell.angle_alpha   90.00
_cell.angle_beta   90.00
_cell.angle_gamma   90.00
#
_symmetry.space_group_name_H-M   'P 1'
#
loop_
_entity.id
_entity.type
_entity.pdbx_description
1 polymer ?
#
loop_
_entity_poly.entity_id
_entity_poly.type
_entity_poly.pdbx_seq_one_letter_code
_entity_poly.pdbx_strand_id
1 'polypeptide(L)'
;MALQIDEAKLLKAYHLDSLEPAAWHTTEIEADDKGTASSTAVADEPDPLGLRSSMATFRGLPKDVKTQTSLSSKAFDAKVFLSTIHPDATFADLSHGIQHLKNSIDQRSEALKVLVEDNFDRFVAVKATTDGVYREMRDTESGPLQPQADYGVASLNTILANASAKADQVFMPVLENNLKTIKLRSTLNVFERSKFFFNLPGSLSESVEMGRYDVALRDYKKGKYLLDSRPGQLLAVGSAKPPDSASGARNDIQQKRVFAKVWDAVEVTMKDMQGRLTAQLREPRRSVDEQEKTIEILLELDPTDDPVSIFLEAQHQHLRSVMRNTFDAGVARIEAARSARRPSSSSADRERAKDLQKSMRLTGTLDASFDKCTGADGWKAMYDLVKALSETITGSLPSFWRVAKNHAEGKFTKSKTRLGGSSSTAPPTQGTPMSAQNKAWAVEALDAYISLVSHLFALTDMSILVRQPLPTQLPDWVPAGTSSPTAAHYMCEMLTQLVEACNDLASLGVTSASSLRGLLTNARFSFVQVLCVLWQQDAKLFHMLEDWTLNADEQATTLHLRELAAFHKSNARQAFHLAGGRSPSTPVSALEASRKNRHGEQPVAPEFTARIKGAFLDALYAFLDGLVHLAFSDYSPLEPRTALSVQTVPGHPGSAVDVRDLDTRVLLSVTNLAHLSRAVIPNLVKQFADAYAVPMDEDLATLTEVSTQLDGILFSDYIKRKSAAVCEIVTHGILGAGIDWARIPKPSAVHPFVYQALLALVQVHAHVRSIAPPLVARTLSTLVDDVAATTLRAFEQVARFGMGGMLQATLEIEFLHQTLSAFISARAEQRLKQVYETISLRYTRADAREKEQLQHELERVKLILVQSRKATALEFLCFRRPRKERDEAST
;
A
#
# COMPACT_ATOMS: atom_id res chain seq x y z
N MET A 1 -77.17 -123.23 -58.32
CA MET A 1 -76.02 -123.96 -57.73
C MET A 1 -75.61 -123.21 -56.49
N ALA A 2 -75.55 -123.90 -55.36
CA ALA A 2 -74.99 -123.36 -54.13
C ALA A 2 -73.60 -122.76 -54.41
N LEU A 3 -73.35 -121.55 -53.93
CA LEU A 3 -71.98 -121.03 -53.85
C LEU A 3 -71.23 -122.00 -52.93
N GLN A 4 -70.47 -122.94 -53.51
CA GLN A 4 -69.49 -123.75 -52.78
C GLN A 4 -68.36 -122.81 -52.38
N ILE A 5 -68.59 -122.07 -51.29
CA ILE A 5 -67.58 -121.25 -50.66
C ILE A 5 -66.62 -122.22 -50.00
N ASP A 6 -65.36 -122.19 -50.45
CA ASP A 6 -64.27 -122.98 -49.89
C ASP A 6 -63.95 -122.44 -48.50
N GLU A 7 -64.57 -123.05 -47.48
CA GLU A 7 -64.57 -122.62 -46.08
C GLU A 7 -63.15 -122.40 -45.55
N ALA A 8 -62.16 -123.14 -46.05
CA ALA A 8 -60.75 -122.99 -45.72
C ALA A 8 -60.16 -121.65 -46.16
N LYS A 9 -60.58 -121.08 -47.29
CA LYS A 9 -60.09 -119.76 -47.76
C LYS A 9 -60.70 -118.64 -46.94
N LEU A 10 -61.95 -118.79 -46.50
CA LEU A 10 -62.63 -117.76 -45.72
C LEU A 10 -62.10 -117.70 -44.29
N LEU A 11 -61.86 -118.86 -43.66
CA LEU A 11 -61.18 -118.96 -42.36
C LEU A 11 -59.76 -118.35 -42.42
N LYS A 12 -59.04 -118.55 -43.52
CA LYS A 12 -57.69 -118.01 -43.70
C LYS A 12 -57.67 -116.52 -44.05
N ALA A 13 -58.66 -116.01 -44.77
CA ALA A 13 -58.77 -114.60 -45.14
C ALA A 13 -59.20 -113.71 -43.98
N TYR A 14 -60.03 -114.24 -43.07
CA TYR A 14 -60.48 -113.52 -41.87
C TYR A 14 -59.74 -113.92 -40.59
N HIS A 15 -58.74 -114.81 -40.69
CA HIS A 15 -57.90 -115.27 -39.58
C HIS A 15 -58.70 -115.81 -38.38
N LEU A 16 -59.68 -116.67 -38.63
CA LEU A 16 -60.53 -117.30 -37.61
C LEU A 16 -60.26 -118.81 -37.55
N ASP A 17 -60.15 -119.37 -36.34
CA ASP A 17 -59.86 -120.80 -36.12
C ASP A 17 -61.11 -121.71 -36.23
N SER A 18 -62.31 -121.16 -36.04
CA SER A 18 -63.58 -121.90 -36.11
C SER A 18 -64.71 -120.97 -36.57
N LEU A 19 -65.69 -121.51 -37.31
CA LEU A 19 -66.83 -120.76 -37.86
C LEU A 19 -67.92 -120.41 -36.81
N GLU A 20 -67.96 -121.07 -35.65
CA GLU A 20 -68.92 -120.79 -34.56
C GLU A 20 -68.26 -120.59 -33.17
N PRO A 21 -67.50 -119.50 -32.94
CA PRO A 21 -66.88 -119.23 -31.63
C PRO A 21 -67.83 -118.46 -30.68
N ALA A 22 -68.01 -118.99 -29.47
CA ALA A 22 -68.90 -118.46 -28.42
C ALA A 22 -68.35 -117.23 -27.64
N ALA A 23 -67.19 -116.70 -28.03
CA ALA A 23 -66.67 -115.42 -27.55
C ALA A 23 -65.65 -114.86 -28.55
N TRP A 24 -65.72 -113.56 -28.82
CA TRP A 24 -64.84 -112.86 -29.76
C TRP A 24 -63.38 -112.92 -29.28
N HIS A 25 -62.52 -113.54 -30.09
CA HIS A 25 -61.06 -113.52 -29.91
C HIS A 25 -60.43 -112.93 -31.17
N THR A 26 -59.79 -111.77 -31.03
CA THR A 26 -58.93 -111.15 -32.03
C THR A 26 -57.50 -111.66 -31.81
N THR A 27 -57.03 -112.58 -32.64
CA THR A 27 -55.61 -112.95 -32.71
C THR A 27 -54.86 -111.97 -33.60
N GLU A 28 -54.62 -110.76 -33.07
CA GLU A 28 -53.60 -109.87 -33.58
C GLU A 28 -52.23 -110.41 -33.11
N ILE A 29 -51.59 -111.23 -33.93
CA ILE A 29 -50.14 -111.42 -33.81
C ILE A 29 -49.51 -110.41 -34.76
N GLU A 30 -48.93 -109.36 -34.17
CA GLU A 30 -48.09 -108.36 -34.82
C GLU A 30 -47.08 -109.03 -35.75
N ALA A 31 -47.35 -108.98 -37.04
CA ALA A 31 -46.38 -109.33 -38.07
C ALA A 31 -45.41 -108.14 -38.24
N ASP A 32 -44.40 -108.12 -37.38
CA ASP A 32 -43.11 -107.49 -37.68
C ASP A 32 -42.44 -108.32 -38.80
N ASP A 33 -43.00 -108.27 -40.02
CA ASP A 33 -42.51 -109.06 -41.15
C ASP A 33 -41.44 -108.28 -41.91
N LYS A 34 -40.23 -108.39 -41.35
CA LYS A 34 -39.01 -108.60 -42.13
C LYS A 34 -39.29 -109.66 -43.20
N GLY A 35 -39.76 -109.19 -44.36
CA GLY A 35 -40.12 -109.98 -45.52
C GLY A 35 -39.07 -111.03 -45.85
N THR A 36 -39.43 -112.24 -45.44
CA THR A 36 -38.65 -113.46 -45.47
C THR A 36 -38.40 -113.88 -46.91
N ALA A 37 -37.13 -114.04 -47.30
CA ALA A 37 -36.74 -114.75 -48.51
C ALA A 37 -37.24 -116.19 -48.41
N SER A 38 -38.34 -116.50 -49.08
CA SER A 38 -38.80 -117.87 -49.26
C SER A 38 -37.74 -118.65 -50.03
N SER A 39 -37.06 -119.54 -49.32
CA SER A 39 -36.17 -120.56 -49.84
C SER A 39 -36.96 -121.54 -50.73
N THR A 40 -36.97 -121.31 -52.03
CA THR A 40 -37.21 -122.39 -52.99
C THR A 40 -35.90 -123.13 -53.20
N ALA A 41 -35.95 -124.43 -52.96
CA ALA A 41 -34.83 -125.35 -53.11
C ALA A 41 -34.15 -125.18 -54.48
N VAL A 42 -32.82 -125.08 -54.45
CA VAL A 42 -31.96 -125.03 -55.64
C VAL A 42 -32.13 -126.34 -56.40
N ALA A 43 -32.99 -126.34 -57.42
CA ALA A 43 -32.82 -127.27 -58.53
C ALA A 43 -31.48 -126.91 -59.19
N ASP A 44 -30.64 -127.91 -59.47
CA ASP A 44 -29.33 -127.72 -60.12
C ASP A 44 -29.52 -126.96 -61.45
N GLU A 45 -29.43 -125.63 -61.40
CA GLU A 45 -29.50 -124.80 -62.60
C GLU A 45 -28.24 -125.06 -63.43
N PRO A 46 -28.38 -125.36 -64.72
CA PRO A 46 -27.24 -125.45 -65.62
C PRO A 46 -26.55 -124.09 -65.69
N ASP A 47 -25.23 -124.09 -65.75
CA ASP A 47 -24.41 -122.87 -65.81
C ASP A 47 -24.88 -121.96 -66.96
N PRO A 48 -25.25 -120.69 -66.70
CA PRO A 48 -25.74 -119.75 -67.72
C PRO A 48 -24.72 -119.45 -68.83
N LEU A 49 -23.42 -119.65 -68.55
CA LEU A 49 -22.34 -119.50 -69.53
C LEU A 49 -22.06 -120.80 -70.32
N GLY A 50 -22.65 -121.93 -69.94
CA GLY A 50 -22.48 -123.22 -70.62
C GLY A 50 -21.07 -123.81 -70.52
N LEU A 51 -20.23 -123.33 -69.60
CA LEU A 51 -18.83 -123.72 -69.47
C LEU A 51 -18.63 -124.87 -68.46
N ARG A 52 -19.57 -125.07 -67.53
CA ARG A 52 -19.60 -126.23 -66.62
C ARG A 52 -20.94 -126.95 -66.70
N SER A 53 -20.92 -128.27 -66.63
CA SER A 53 -22.13 -129.11 -66.70
C SER A 53 -22.95 -129.19 -65.41
N SER A 54 -22.40 -128.75 -64.26
CA SER A 54 -23.15 -128.65 -63.00
C SER A 54 -22.51 -127.66 -62.03
N MET A 55 -23.34 -126.85 -61.36
CA MET A 55 -22.93 -125.82 -60.39
C MET A 55 -22.67 -126.40 -58.98
N ALA A 56 -21.88 -127.48 -58.89
CA ALA A 56 -21.60 -128.15 -57.60
C ALA A 56 -20.91 -127.24 -56.55
N THR A 57 -20.28 -126.14 -56.98
CA THR A 57 -19.59 -125.18 -56.10
C THR A 57 -20.54 -124.25 -55.32
N PHE A 58 -21.84 -124.21 -55.63
CA PHE A 58 -22.80 -123.31 -54.98
C PHE A 58 -23.13 -123.66 -53.53
N ARG A 59 -22.91 -124.91 -53.10
CA ARG A 59 -23.32 -125.37 -51.76
C ARG A 59 -22.48 -124.75 -50.62
N GLY A 60 -21.20 -124.43 -50.87
CA GLY A 60 -20.25 -123.96 -49.85
C GLY A 60 -20.18 -122.45 -49.59
N LEU A 61 -20.90 -121.61 -50.34
CA LEU A 61 -20.71 -120.15 -50.28
C LEU A 61 -21.52 -119.46 -49.14
N PRO A 62 -21.01 -118.34 -48.56
CA PRO A 62 -21.72 -117.51 -47.57
C PRO A 62 -23.05 -116.94 -48.09
N LYS A 63 -24.02 -116.68 -47.20
CA LYS A 63 -25.39 -116.22 -47.57
C LYS A 63 -25.41 -114.93 -48.39
N ASP A 64 -24.56 -113.95 -48.08
CA ASP A 64 -24.54 -112.66 -48.80
C ASP A 64 -23.92 -112.78 -50.19
N VAL A 65 -22.92 -113.65 -50.34
CA VAL A 65 -22.35 -113.94 -51.67
C VAL A 65 -23.37 -114.72 -52.49
N LYS A 66 -24.13 -115.64 -51.87
CA LYS A 66 -25.22 -116.36 -52.54
C LYS A 66 -26.32 -115.43 -53.08
N THR A 67 -26.70 -114.38 -52.35
CA THR A 67 -27.72 -113.43 -52.84
C THR A 67 -27.19 -112.51 -53.93
N GLN A 68 -25.89 -112.23 -53.96
CA GLN A 68 -25.25 -111.44 -55.01
C GLN A 68 -24.88 -112.26 -56.26
N THR A 69 -24.73 -113.58 -56.13
CA THR A 69 -24.41 -114.48 -57.25
C THR A 69 -25.63 -115.21 -57.82
N SER A 70 -26.80 -115.13 -57.18
CA SER A 70 -28.03 -115.73 -57.71
C SER A 70 -28.72 -114.80 -58.72
N LEU A 71 -28.98 -115.30 -59.93
CA LEU A 71 -29.61 -114.54 -61.03
C LEU A 71 -31.04 -114.05 -60.71
N SER A 72 -31.73 -114.70 -59.76
CA SER A 72 -33.10 -114.35 -59.35
C SER A 72 -33.19 -113.23 -58.31
N SER A 73 -32.06 -112.75 -57.80
CA SER A 73 -31.99 -111.71 -56.77
C SER A 73 -31.92 -110.31 -57.37
N LYS A 74 -32.64 -109.35 -56.76
CA LYS A 74 -32.55 -107.92 -57.12
C LYS A 74 -31.18 -107.29 -56.83
N ALA A 75 -30.32 -107.98 -56.07
CA ALA A 75 -28.99 -107.52 -55.68
C ALA A 75 -27.85 -108.24 -56.45
N PHE A 76 -28.15 -108.82 -57.61
CA PHE A 76 -27.17 -109.55 -58.42
C PHE A 76 -26.03 -108.63 -58.92
N ASP A 77 -24.78 -109.05 -58.72
CA ASP A 77 -23.59 -108.39 -59.26
C ASP A 77 -22.79 -109.33 -60.18
N ALA A 78 -22.74 -108.96 -61.46
CA ALA A 78 -22.06 -109.73 -62.50
C ALA A 78 -20.55 -109.91 -62.24
N LYS A 79 -19.88 -108.97 -61.56
CA LYS A 79 -18.44 -109.07 -61.27
C LYS A 79 -18.16 -110.11 -60.18
N VAL A 80 -19.00 -110.13 -59.15
CA VAL A 80 -18.91 -111.10 -58.05
C VAL A 80 -19.27 -112.49 -58.55
N PHE A 81 -20.22 -112.60 -59.48
CA PHE A 81 -20.58 -113.86 -60.13
C PHE A 81 -19.41 -114.51 -60.89
N LEU A 82 -18.74 -113.76 -61.78
CA LEU A 82 -17.63 -114.29 -62.58
C LEU A 82 -16.42 -114.67 -61.72
N SER A 83 -16.07 -113.84 -60.74
CA SER A 83 -14.92 -114.08 -59.87
C SER A 83 -15.08 -115.27 -58.91
N THR A 84 -16.30 -115.58 -58.48
CA THR A 84 -16.55 -116.61 -57.46
C THR A 84 -16.86 -117.98 -58.04
N ILE A 85 -17.52 -118.04 -59.20
CA ILE A 85 -17.99 -119.31 -59.79
C ILE A 85 -17.07 -119.78 -60.93
N HIS A 86 -16.49 -118.83 -61.67
CA HIS A 86 -15.62 -119.10 -62.82
C HIS A 86 -14.25 -118.40 -62.69
N PRO A 87 -13.47 -118.66 -61.62
CA PRO A 87 -12.15 -118.04 -61.45
C PRO A 87 -11.14 -118.49 -62.51
N ASP A 88 -11.30 -119.71 -63.04
CA ASP A 88 -10.36 -120.32 -63.98
C ASP A 88 -10.72 -120.08 -65.47
N ALA A 89 -11.79 -119.32 -65.75
CA ALA A 89 -12.27 -119.13 -67.12
C ALA A 89 -11.35 -118.19 -67.91
N THR A 90 -10.90 -118.64 -69.07
CA THR A 90 -10.10 -117.80 -69.97
C THR A 90 -10.99 -116.86 -70.78
N PHE A 91 -10.40 -115.81 -71.38
CA PHE A 91 -11.17 -114.87 -72.22
C PHE A 91 -11.88 -115.57 -73.40
N ALA A 92 -11.28 -116.63 -73.96
CA ALA A 92 -11.89 -117.40 -75.02
C ALA A 92 -13.18 -118.13 -74.56
N ASP A 93 -13.16 -118.67 -73.34
CA ASP A 93 -14.31 -119.35 -72.74
C ASP A 93 -15.46 -118.38 -72.46
N LEU A 94 -15.15 -117.18 -71.93
CA LEU A 94 -16.15 -116.14 -71.69
C LEU A 94 -16.81 -115.63 -72.98
N SER A 95 -16.06 -115.56 -74.08
CA SER A 95 -16.61 -115.19 -75.39
C SER A 95 -17.63 -116.22 -75.90
N HIS A 96 -17.35 -117.52 -75.70
CA HIS A 96 -18.30 -118.58 -76.03
C HIS A 96 -19.56 -118.51 -75.13
N GLY A 97 -19.38 -118.23 -73.83
CA GLY A 97 -20.50 -118.05 -72.90
C GLY A 97 -21.43 -116.88 -73.26
N ILE A 98 -20.90 -115.79 -73.83
CA ILE A 98 -21.72 -114.67 -74.32
C ILE A 98 -22.60 -115.09 -75.51
N GLN A 99 -22.06 -115.91 -76.43
CA GLN A 99 -22.84 -116.41 -77.57
C GLN A 99 -23.97 -117.35 -77.11
N HIS A 100 -23.69 -118.21 -76.13
CA HIS A 100 -24.70 -119.08 -75.52
C HIS A 100 -25.82 -118.27 -74.86
N LEU A 101 -25.48 -117.21 -74.10
CA LEU A 101 -26.46 -116.38 -73.41
C LEU A 101 -27.39 -115.63 -74.38
N LYS A 102 -26.84 -115.05 -75.46
CA LYS A 102 -27.66 -114.38 -76.49
C LYS A 102 -28.67 -115.34 -77.11
N ASN A 103 -28.23 -116.54 -77.50
CA ASN A 103 -29.12 -117.54 -78.06
C ASN A 103 -30.21 -117.98 -77.06
N SER A 104 -29.87 -118.08 -75.77
CA SER A 104 -30.85 -118.40 -74.72
C SER A 104 -31.89 -117.29 -74.49
N ILE A 105 -31.48 -116.01 -74.56
CA ILE A 105 -32.39 -114.87 -74.45
C ILE A 105 -33.35 -114.81 -75.64
N ASP A 106 -32.83 -115.03 -76.86
CA ASP A 106 -33.66 -115.01 -78.07
C ASP A 106 -34.72 -116.13 -78.02
N GLN A 107 -34.35 -117.35 -77.58
CA GLN A 107 -35.31 -118.44 -77.34
C GLN A 107 -36.36 -118.10 -76.27
N ARG A 108 -35.96 -117.43 -75.17
CA ARG A 108 -36.92 -117.01 -74.13
C ARG A 108 -37.83 -115.88 -74.59
N SER A 109 -37.39 -115.02 -75.52
CA SER A 109 -38.20 -113.93 -76.05
C SER A 109 -39.40 -114.40 -76.88
N GLU A 110 -39.28 -115.55 -77.57
CA GLU A 110 -40.42 -116.21 -78.21
C GLU A 110 -41.41 -116.77 -77.17
N ALA A 111 -40.91 -117.40 -76.10
CA ALA A 111 -41.76 -117.88 -75.00
C ALA A 111 -42.48 -116.73 -74.25
N LEU A 112 -41.86 -115.55 -74.17
CA LEU A 112 -42.46 -114.35 -73.58
C LEU A 112 -43.59 -113.75 -74.44
N LYS A 113 -43.50 -113.84 -75.77
CA LYS A 113 -44.60 -113.45 -76.65
C LYS A 113 -45.83 -114.33 -76.44
N VAL A 114 -45.62 -115.65 -76.33
CA VAL A 114 -46.71 -116.60 -76.03
C VAL A 114 -47.32 -116.32 -74.65
N LEU A 115 -46.50 -116.00 -73.65
CA LEU A 115 -46.99 -115.66 -72.30
C LEU A 115 -47.85 -114.38 -72.29
N VAL A 116 -47.47 -113.37 -73.08
CA VAL A 116 -48.22 -112.11 -73.24
C VAL A 116 -49.49 -112.32 -74.07
N GLU A 117 -49.48 -113.21 -75.06
CA GLU A 117 -50.68 -113.62 -75.80
C GLU A 117 -51.67 -114.36 -74.89
N ASP A 118 -51.19 -115.31 -74.09
CA ASP A 118 -52.04 -116.13 -73.19
C ASP A 118 -52.58 -115.34 -71.99
N ASN A 119 -51.89 -114.29 -71.54
CA ASN A 119 -52.25 -113.51 -70.35
C ASN A 119 -52.45 -112.01 -70.65
N PHE A 120 -52.87 -111.67 -71.86
CA PHE A 120 -53.02 -110.29 -72.32
C PHE A 120 -53.95 -109.47 -71.40
N ASP A 121 -55.04 -110.06 -70.92
CA ASP A 121 -56.00 -109.40 -70.04
C ASP A 121 -55.38 -108.90 -68.73
N ARG A 122 -54.41 -109.64 -68.17
CA ARG A 122 -53.70 -109.21 -66.95
C ARG A 122 -52.75 -108.06 -67.24
N PHE A 123 -52.10 -108.06 -68.41
CA PHE A 123 -51.26 -106.94 -68.82
C PHE A 123 -52.07 -105.66 -69.08
N VAL A 124 -53.24 -105.79 -69.71
CA VAL A 124 -54.16 -104.67 -69.90
C VAL A 124 -54.68 -104.17 -68.56
N ALA A 125 -55.02 -105.07 -67.62
CA ALA A 125 -55.44 -104.69 -66.27
C ALA A 125 -54.34 -103.93 -65.52
N VAL A 126 -53.09 -104.41 -65.55
CA VAL A 126 -51.96 -103.72 -64.91
C VAL A 126 -51.70 -102.36 -65.55
N LYS A 127 -51.81 -102.26 -66.88
CA LYS A 127 -51.67 -101.00 -67.59
C LYS A 127 -52.82 -100.04 -67.24
N ALA A 128 -54.05 -100.53 -67.21
CA ALA A 128 -55.23 -99.73 -66.85
C ALA A 128 -55.18 -99.24 -65.40
N THR A 129 -54.69 -100.05 -64.46
CA THR A 129 -54.47 -99.61 -63.07
C THR A 129 -53.33 -98.60 -62.99
N THR A 130 -52.27 -98.77 -63.77
CA THR A 130 -51.15 -97.81 -63.80
C THR A 130 -51.58 -96.46 -64.39
N ASP A 131 -52.33 -96.48 -65.49
CA ASP A 131 -52.90 -95.28 -66.12
C ASP A 131 -54.01 -94.66 -65.25
N GLY A 132 -54.73 -95.47 -64.47
CA GLY A 132 -55.72 -95.04 -63.49
C GLY A 132 -55.09 -94.25 -62.34
N VAL A 133 -54.05 -94.81 -61.71
CA VAL A 133 -53.27 -94.13 -60.65
C VAL A 133 -52.64 -92.85 -61.19
N TYR A 134 -52.16 -92.84 -62.43
CA TYR A 134 -51.59 -91.64 -63.05
C TYR A 134 -52.63 -90.52 -63.25
N ARG A 135 -53.86 -90.84 -63.67
CA ARG A 135 -54.94 -89.84 -63.76
C ARG A 135 -55.36 -89.32 -62.39
N GLU A 136 -55.47 -90.19 -61.41
CA GLU A 136 -55.85 -89.80 -60.04
C GLU A 136 -54.80 -88.87 -59.39
N MET A 137 -53.51 -89.08 -59.67
CA MET A 137 -52.45 -88.18 -59.23
C MET A 137 -52.47 -86.80 -59.90
N ARG A 138 -53.15 -86.65 -61.05
CA ARG A 138 -53.22 -85.41 -61.82
C ARG A 138 -54.53 -84.64 -61.61
N ASP A 139 -55.67 -85.33 -61.56
CA ASP A 139 -57.00 -84.72 -61.68
C ASP A 139 -57.75 -84.54 -60.34
N THR A 140 -57.30 -85.17 -59.25
CA THR A 140 -57.94 -85.04 -57.91
C THR A 140 -57.44 -83.78 -57.18
N GLU A 141 -58.30 -83.08 -56.43
CA GLU A 141 -57.98 -81.79 -55.74
C GLU A 141 -56.82 -81.87 -54.73
N SER A 142 -56.43 -83.06 -54.28
CA SER A 142 -55.26 -83.29 -53.40
C SER A 142 -54.04 -83.90 -54.13
N GLY A 143 -54.05 -83.92 -55.46
CA GLY A 143 -52.99 -84.53 -56.28
C GLY A 143 -51.70 -83.69 -56.33
N PRO A 144 -50.51 -84.28 -56.13
CA PRO A 144 -49.24 -83.55 -56.04
C PRO A 144 -48.77 -82.90 -57.36
N LEU A 145 -49.45 -83.18 -58.49
CA LEU A 145 -49.04 -82.77 -59.83
C LEU A 145 -49.91 -81.65 -60.44
N GLN A 146 -50.75 -80.98 -59.63
CA GLN A 146 -51.49 -79.82 -60.10
C GLN A 146 -50.61 -78.56 -60.24
N PRO A 147 -50.89 -77.67 -61.22
CA PRO A 147 -50.18 -76.41 -61.38
C PRO A 147 -50.32 -75.46 -60.19
N GLN A 148 -51.40 -75.57 -59.39
CA GLN A 148 -51.65 -74.71 -58.24
C GLN A 148 -50.81 -75.07 -57.00
N ALA A 149 -50.33 -76.31 -56.91
CA ALA A 149 -49.47 -76.77 -55.82
C ALA A 149 -47.97 -76.57 -56.12
N ASP A 150 -47.62 -75.88 -57.20
CA ASP A 150 -46.24 -75.75 -57.73
C ASP A 150 -45.51 -77.10 -57.69
N TYR A 151 -46.15 -78.19 -58.13
CA TYR A 151 -45.58 -79.54 -58.12
C TYR A 151 -45.03 -79.99 -56.74
N GLY A 152 -45.67 -79.56 -55.65
CA GLY A 152 -45.29 -79.90 -54.27
C GLY A 152 -44.21 -79.00 -53.65
N VAL A 153 -43.70 -78.00 -54.38
CA VAL A 153 -42.63 -77.10 -53.89
C VAL A 153 -43.19 -75.90 -53.10
N ALA A 154 -44.52 -75.69 -53.10
CA ALA A 154 -45.15 -74.58 -52.38
C ALA A 154 -44.82 -74.57 -50.87
N SER A 155 -44.82 -75.73 -50.21
CA SER A 155 -44.46 -75.83 -48.79
C SER A 155 -43.00 -75.46 -48.52
N LEU A 156 -42.08 -75.91 -49.39
CA LEU A 156 -40.66 -75.60 -49.32
C LEU A 156 -40.41 -74.11 -49.54
N ASN A 157 -41.04 -73.50 -50.55
CA ASN A 157 -40.94 -72.07 -50.82
C ASN A 157 -41.47 -71.25 -49.64
N THR A 158 -42.52 -71.71 -48.97
CA THR A 158 -43.07 -71.03 -47.78
C THR A 158 -42.09 -71.12 -46.59
N ILE A 159 -41.47 -72.29 -46.37
CA ILE A 159 -40.44 -72.46 -45.34
C ILE A 159 -39.18 -71.64 -45.66
N LEU A 160 -38.76 -71.60 -46.92
CA LEU A 160 -37.60 -70.82 -47.37
C LEU A 160 -37.83 -69.31 -47.21
N ALA A 161 -39.03 -68.83 -47.55
CA ALA A 161 -39.43 -67.43 -47.35
C ALA A 161 -39.50 -67.06 -45.87
N ASN A 162 -40.00 -67.95 -45.01
CA ASN A 162 -40.00 -67.75 -43.56
C ASN A 162 -38.58 -67.79 -42.98
N ALA A 163 -37.70 -68.65 -43.49
CA ALA A 163 -36.31 -68.73 -43.08
C ALA A 163 -35.51 -67.49 -43.53
N SER A 164 -35.75 -66.97 -44.74
CA SER A 164 -35.13 -65.72 -45.20
C SER A 164 -35.62 -64.53 -44.39
N ALA A 165 -36.93 -64.42 -44.15
CA ALA A 165 -37.49 -63.35 -43.31
C ALA A 165 -36.94 -63.38 -41.88
N LYS A 166 -36.76 -64.58 -41.31
CA LYS A 166 -36.17 -64.74 -39.97
C LYS A 166 -34.67 -64.47 -39.95
N ALA A 167 -33.96 -64.81 -41.03
CA ALA A 167 -32.55 -64.44 -41.20
C ALA A 167 -32.39 -62.93 -41.31
N ASP A 168 -33.21 -62.25 -42.09
CA ASP A 168 -33.20 -60.78 -42.20
C ASP A 168 -33.53 -60.13 -40.84
N GLN A 169 -34.52 -60.65 -40.12
CA GLN A 169 -34.90 -60.13 -38.79
C GLN A 169 -33.79 -60.28 -37.74
N VAL A 170 -32.95 -61.33 -37.82
CA VAL A 170 -31.85 -61.57 -36.87
C VAL A 170 -30.55 -60.90 -37.33
N PHE A 171 -30.20 -60.97 -38.61
CA PHE A 171 -28.93 -60.47 -39.12
C PHE A 171 -28.94 -58.96 -39.39
N MET A 172 -30.06 -58.34 -39.80
CA MET A 172 -30.09 -56.89 -40.04
C MET A 172 -29.72 -56.07 -38.80
N PRO A 173 -30.28 -56.31 -37.60
CA PRO A 173 -29.88 -55.60 -36.39
C PRO A 173 -28.39 -55.82 -36.05
N VAL A 174 -27.87 -57.02 -36.29
CA VAL A 174 -26.46 -57.35 -36.02
C VAL A 174 -25.52 -56.66 -37.02
N LEU A 175 -25.87 -56.62 -38.30
CA LEU A 175 -25.11 -55.94 -39.34
C LEU A 175 -25.15 -54.43 -39.17
N GLU A 176 -26.31 -53.87 -38.83
CA GLU A 176 -26.44 -52.46 -38.48
C GLU A 176 -25.64 -52.11 -37.23
N ASN A 177 -25.67 -52.95 -36.19
CA ASN A 177 -24.88 -52.74 -34.99
C ASN A 177 -23.39 -52.85 -35.29
N ASN A 178 -22.96 -53.80 -36.12
CA ASN A 178 -21.55 -53.91 -36.54
C ASN A 178 -21.12 -52.69 -37.37
N LEU A 179 -21.93 -52.23 -38.32
CA LEU A 179 -21.67 -51.00 -39.07
C LEU A 179 -21.64 -49.76 -38.18
N LYS A 180 -22.54 -49.66 -37.19
CA LYS A 180 -22.51 -48.61 -36.15
C LYS A 180 -21.23 -48.72 -35.33
N THR A 181 -20.82 -49.91 -34.90
CA THR A 181 -19.56 -50.15 -34.17
C THR A 181 -18.32 -49.80 -35.01
N ILE A 182 -18.29 -50.14 -36.31
CA ILE A 182 -17.18 -49.77 -37.21
C ILE A 182 -17.12 -48.26 -37.38
N LYS A 183 -18.27 -47.60 -37.60
CA LYS A 183 -18.32 -46.12 -37.66
C LYS A 183 -17.87 -45.51 -36.34
N LEU A 184 -18.34 -46.00 -35.20
CA LEU A 184 -17.93 -45.54 -33.87
C LEU A 184 -16.45 -45.79 -33.58
N ARG A 185 -15.89 -46.92 -34.00
CA ARG A 185 -14.44 -47.18 -33.89
C ARG A 185 -13.63 -46.29 -34.82
N SER A 186 -14.12 -46.02 -36.02
CA SER A 186 -13.46 -45.11 -36.96
C SER A 186 -13.47 -43.67 -36.45
N THR A 187 -14.61 -43.19 -35.93
CA THR A 187 -14.69 -41.87 -35.31
C THR A 187 -13.85 -41.81 -34.03
N LEU A 188 -13.89 -42.84 -33.18
CA LEU A 188 -13.05 -42.92 -31.98
C LEU A 188 -11.57 -42.87 -32.33
N ASN A 189 -11.10 -43.62 -33.33
CA ASN A 189 -9.70 -43.57 -33.76
C ASN A 189 -9.28 -42.19 -34.29
N VAL A 190 -10.19 -41.50 -35.00
CA VAL A 190 -9.97 -40.11 -35.44
C VAL A 190 -9.87 -39.19 -34.22
N PHE A 191 -10.80 -39.30 -33.26
CA PHE A 191 -10.77 -38.53 -32.02
C PHE A 191 -9.55 -38.84 -31.15
N GLU A 192 -9.10 -40.07 -31.06
CA GLU A 192 -7.91 -40.45 -30.28
C GLU A 192 -6.63 -39.89 -30.88
N ARG A 193 -6.49 -39.94 -32.21
CA ARG A 193 -5.32 -39.38 -32.92
C ARG A 193 -5.30 -37.84 -32.91
N SER A 194 -6.46 -37.21 -32.91
CA SER A 194 -6.61 -35.74 -32.90
C SER A 194 -7.06 -35.19 -31.54
N LYS A 195 -6.98 -35.99 -30.48
CA LYS A 195 -7.43 -35.67 -29.11
C LYS A 195 -6.85 -34.36 -28.60
N PHE A 196 -5.58 -34.12 -28.91
CA PHE A 196 -4.88 -32.89 -28.54
C PHE A 196 -5.53 -31.65 -29.18
N PHE A 197 -5.92 -31.70 -30.45
CA PHE A 197 -6.49 -30.54 -31.17
C PHE A 197 -7.93 -30.22 -30.74
N PHE A 198 -8.77 -31.24 -30.56
CA PHE A 198 -10.15 -31.04 -30.13
C PHE A 198 -10.25 -30.58 -28.68
N ASN A 199 -9.31 -31.00 -27.83
CA ASN A 199 -9.23 -30.53 -26.44
C ASN A 199 -8.41 -29.25 -26.30
N LEU A 200 -7.75 -28.75 -27.36
CA LEU A 200 -6.88 -27.58 -27.29
C LEU A 200 -7.63 -26.31 -26.84
N PRO A 201 -8.81 -25.96 -27.41
CA PRO A 201 -9.55 -24.78 -26.95
C PRO A 201 -9.97 -24.89 -25.48
N GLY A 202 -10.40 -26.08 -25.04
CA GLY A 202 -10.83 -26.31 -23.65
C GLY A 202 -9.67 -26.31 -22.66
N SER A 203 -8.55 -26.94 -23.01
CA SER A 203 -7.32 -26.91 -22.21
C SER A 203 -6.73 -25.50 -22.15
N LEU A 204 -6.87 -24.73 -23.23
CA LEU A 204 -6.43 -23.35 -23.29
C LEU A 204 -7.34 -22.45 -22.45
N SER A 205 -8.66 -22.59 -22.56
CA SER A 205 -9.60 -21.83 -21.72
C SER A 205 -9.42 -22.16 -20.23
N GLU A 206 -9.25 -23.44 -19.89
CA GLU A 206 -8.96 -23.88 -18.52
C GLU A 206 -7.62 -23.32 -18.01
N SER A 207 -6.57 -23.32 -18.85
CA SER A 207 -5.28 -22.74 -18.48
C SER A 207 -5.33 -21.22 -18.32
N VAL A 208 -6.18 -20.54 -19.10
CA VAL A 208 -6.44 -19.10 -19.01
C VAL A 208 -7.25 -18.76 -17.75
N GLU A 209 -8.21 -19.61 -17.37
CA GLU A 209 -8.98 -19.48 -16.12
C GLU A 209 -8.12 -19.74 -14.88
N MET A 210 -7.21 -20.72 -14.95
CA MET A 210 -6.26 -21.03 -13.87
C MET A 210 -5.05 -20.06 -13.81
N GLY A 211 -4.95 -19.09 -14.73
CA GLY A 211 -3.86 -18.11 -14.77
C GLY A 211 -2.48 -18.67 -15.14
N ARG A 212 -2.42 -19.88 -15.72
CA ARG A 212 -1.17 -20.54 -16.13
C ARG A 212 -0.84 -20.23 -17.60
N TYR A 213 -0.51 -18.97 -17.84
CA TYR A 213 -0.29 -18.44 -19.19
C TYR A 213 0.92 -19.04 -19.92
N ASP A 214 1.95 -19.50 -19.20
CA ASP A 214 3.11 -20.19 -19.78
C ASP A 214 2.75 -21.55 -20.42
N VAL A 215 1.84 -22.29 -19.78
CA VAL A 215 1.38 -23.60 -20.24
C VAL A 215 0.47 -23.42 -21.46
N ALA A 216 -0.44 -22.45 -21.39
CA ALA A 216 -1.27 -22.01 -22.50
C ALA A 216 -0.43 -21.65 -23.74
N LEU A 217 0.63 -20.85 -23.56
CA LEU A 217 1.51 -20.44 -24.66
C LEU A 217 2.29 -21.63 -25.26
N ARG A 218 2.74 -22.56 -24.41
CA ARG A 218 3.44 -23.77 -24.87
C ARG A 218 2.52 -24.67 -25.68
N ASP A 219 1.30 -24.87 -25.23
CA ASP A 219 0.33 -25.73 -25.91
C ASP A 219 -0.21 -25.07 -27.19
N TYR A 220 -0.33 -23.74 -27.21
CA TYR A 220 -0.56 -22.96 -28.43
C TYR A 220 0.59 -23.09 -29.42
N LYS A 221 1.85 -22.92 -28.99
CA LYS A 221 3.04 -23.10 -29.85
C LYS A 221 3.15 -24.52 -30.39
N LYS A 222 2.84 -25.55 -29.59
CA LYS A 222 2.75 -26.94 -30.06
C LYS A 222 1.63 -27.12 -31.07
N GLY A 223 0.45 -26.55 -30.83
CA GLY A 223 -0.68 -26.57 -31.76
C GLY A 223 -0.34 -25.91 -33.10
N LYS A 224 0.27 -24.73 -33.06
CA LYS A 224 0.73 -23.98 -34.24
C LYS A 224 1.85 -24.70 -34.98
N TYR A 225 2.83 -25.24 -34.26
CA TYR A 225 3.88 -26.04 -34.87
C TYR A 225 3.34 -27.31 -35.54
N LEU A 226 2.38 -28.01 -34.93
CA LEU A 226 1.77 -29.20 -35.54
C LEU A 226 0.89 -28.83 -36.76
N LEU A 227 0.28 -27.63 -36.77
CA LEU A 227 -0.45 -27.08 -37.90
C LEU A 227 0.50 -26.78 -39.08
N ASP A 228 1.61 -26.09 -38.81
CA ASP A 228 2.57 -25.65 -39.83
C ASP A 228 3.45 -26.80 -40.35
N SER A 229 3.82 -27.75 -39.49
CA SER A 229 4.77 -28.80 -39.85
C SER A 229 4.14 -29.95 -40.64
N ARG A 230 2.85 -30.32 -40.43
CA ARG A 230 2.22 -31.46 -41.14
C ARG A 230 0.68 -31.35 -41.30
N PRO A 231 0.17 -30.64 -42.30
CA PRO A 231 -1.27 -30.58 -42.60
C PRO A 231 -1.87 -31.92 -43.07
N GLY A 232 -1.07 -32.79 -43.69
CA GLY A 232 -1.57 -33.96 -44.44
C GLY A 232 -1.57 -35.31 -43.71
N GLN A 233 -1.07 -35.41 -42.48
CA GLN A 233 -0.89 -36.70 -41.80
C GLN A 233 -1.75 -36.88 -40.54
N LEU A 234 -2.54 -35.86 -40.19
CA LEU A 234 -3.40 -35.92 -39.01
C LEU A 234 -4.63 -36.84 -39.20
N LEU A 235 -4.97 -37.22 -40.45
CA LEU A 235 -6.06 -38.15 -40.76
C LEU A 235 -5.76 -39.07 -41.97
N ALA A 236 -4.74 -39.91 -41.87
CA ALA A 236 -4.63 -41.07 -42.77
C ALA A 236 -5.60 -42.18 -42.31
N VAL A 237 -6.81 -42.22 -42.87
CA VAL A 237 -7.63 -43.43 -42.91
C VAL A 237 -7.12 -44.26 -44.09
N GLY A 238 -6.79 -45.52 -43.83
CA GLY A 238 -6.13 -46.40 -44.81
C GLY A 238 -6.84 -46.44 -46.16
N SER A 239 -6.16 -46.01 -47.21
CA SER A 239 -6.36 -46.48 -48.57
C SER A 239 -5.00 -46.49 -49.26
N ALA A 240 -4.43 -47.68 -49.40
CA ALA A 240 -3.32 -47.93 -50.32
C ALA A 240 -3.84 -48.10 -51.77
N LYS A 241 -4.79 -47.27 -52.21
CA LYS A 241 -5.21 -47.19 -53.61
C LYS A 241 -5.45 -45.74 -54.07
N PRO A 242 -5.09 -45.42 -55.33
CA PRO A 242 -5.10 -44.06 -55.89
C PRO A 242 -6.51 -43.48 -56.05
N PRO A 243 -6.63 -42.15 -56.27
CA PRO A 243 -7.82 -41.38 -55.98
C PRO A 243 -8.75 -41.29 -57.20
N ASP A 244 -9.67 -42.25 -57.34
CA ASP A 244 -10.80 -42.12 -58.28
C ASP A 244 -12.13 -42.26 -57.52
N SER A 245 -12.42 -41.30 -56.63
CA SER A 245 -13.81 -41.01 -56.27
C SER A 245 -13.95 -39.62 -55.63
N ALA A 246 -14.92 -38.84 -56.10
CA ALA A 246 -15.30 -37.52 -55.59
C ALA A 246 -15.75 -37.49 -54.11
N SER A 247 -15.77 -38.65 -53.42
CA SER A 247 -16.08 -38.76 -52.00
C SER A 247 -14.90 -38.39 -51.09
N GLY A 248 -13.66 -38.63 -51.51
CA GLY A 248 -12.45 -38.32 -50.73
C GLY A 248 -12.19 -36.82 -50.59
N ALA A 249 -12.43 -36.05 -51.66
CA ALA A 249 -12.26 -34.60 -51.66
C ALA A 249 -13.30 -33.89 -50.77
N ARG A 250 -14.55 -34.36 -50.73
CA ARG A 250 -15.58 -33.81 -49.83
C ARG A 250 -15.24 -34.03 -48.35
N ASN A 251 -14.67 -35.18 -48.02
CA ASN A 251 -14.26 -35.48 -46.65
C ASN A 251 -13.05 -34.63 -46.22
N ASP A 252 -12.07 -34.42 -47.10
CA ASP A 252 -10.92 -33.54 -46.83
C ASP A 252 -11.34 -32.06 -46.69
N ILE A 253 -12.31 -31.60 -47.49
CA ILE A 253 -12.89 -30.25 -47.39
C ILE A 253 -13.69 -30.08 -46.09
N GLN A 254 -14.49 -31.08 -45.70
CA GLN A 254 -15.22 -31.04 -44.42
C GLN A 254 -14.26 -31.07 -43.22
N GLN A 255 -13.18 -31.86 -43.28
CA GLN A 255 -12.15 -31.88 -42.25
C GLN A 255 -11.48 -30.52 -42.11
N LYS A 256 -11.03 -29.89 -43.22
CA LYS A 256 -10.48 -28.53 -43.21
C LYS A 256 -11.46 -27.50 -42.62
N ARG A 257 -12.76 -27.65 -42.86
CA ARG A 257 -13.79 -26.76 -42.30
C ARG A 257 -14.00 -26.96 -40.80
N VAL A 258 -13.93 -28.20 -40.31
CA VAL A 258 -13.98 -28.50 -38.87
C VAL A 258 -12.72 -27.99 -38.17
N PHE A 259 -11.55 -28.18 -38.77
CA PHE A 259 -10.28 -27.65 -38.25
C PHE A 259 -10.27 -26.12 -38.22
N ALA A 260 -10.74 -25.45 -39.28
CA ALA A 260 -10.88 -23.99 -39.30
C ALA A 260 -11.78 -23.50 -38.16
N LYS A 261 -12.92 -24.14 -37.91
CA LYS A 261 -13.80 -23.77 -36.78
C LYS A 261 -13.16 -23.98 -35.41
N VAL A 262 -12.40 -25.06 -35.22
CA VAL A 262 -11.69 -25.32 -33.96
C VAL A 262 -10.56 -24.29 -33.77
N TRP A 263 -9.83 -23.98 -34.83
CA TRP A 263 -8.76 -22.98 -34.81
C TRP A 263 -9.29 -21.56 -34.62
N ASP A 264 -10.41 -21.18 -35.22
CA ASP A 264 -11.11 -19.93 -34.93
C ASP A 264 -11.48 -19.84 -33.44
N ALA A 265 -11.94 -20.95 -32.84
CA ALA A 265 -12.19 -21.01 -31.40
C ALA A 265 -10.90 -20.82 -30.58
N VAL A 266 -9.78 -21.43 -31.00
CA VAL A 266 -8.46 -21.21 -30.38
C VAL A 266 -8.05 -19.74 -30.50
N GLU A 267 -8.17 -19.12 -31.67
CA GLU A 267 -7.82 -17.71 -31.89
C GLU A 267 -8.70 -16.76 -31.06
N VAL A 268 -9.98 -17.06 -30.91
CA VAL A 268 -10.87 -16.30 -30.01
C VAL A 268 -10.41 -16.43 -28.56
N THR A 269 -10.09 -17.64 -28.09
CA THR A 269 -9.56 -17.83 -26.72
C THR A 269 -8.19 -17.18 -26.50
N MET A 270 -7.34 -17.13 -27.54
CA MET A 270 -6.05 -16.44 -27.50
C MET A 270 -6.20 -14.91 -27.49
N LYS A 271 -7.17 -14.37 -28.25
CA LYS A 271 -7.53 -12.94 -28.18
C LYS A 271 -8.15 -12.56 -26.84
N ASP A 272 -8.95 -13.44 -26.24
CA ASP A 272 -9.46 -13.25 -24.86
C ASP A 272 -8.30 -13.29 -23.85
N MET A 273 -7.37 -14.23 -23.99
CA MET A 273 -6.14 -14.27 -23.19
C MET A 273 -5.31 -12.99 -23.36
N GLN A 274 -5.11 -12.50 -24.59
CA GLN A 274 -4.41 -11.24 -24.87
C GLN A 274 -5.15 -10.04 -24.26
N GLY A 275 -6.48 -9.99 -24.36
CA GLY A 275 -7.32 -8.97 -23.72
C GLY A 275 -7.21 -8.99 -22.20
N ARG A 276 -7.21 -10.18 -21.58
CA ARG A 276 -7.02 -10.35 -20.14
C ARG A 276 -5.60 -9.99 -19.69
N LEU A 277 -4.57 -10.39 -20.44
CA LEU A 277 -3.18 -10.08 -20.12
C LEU A 277 -2.88 -8.58 -20.29
N THR A 278 -3.43 -7.94 -21.33
CA THR A 278 -3.31 -6.48 -21.52
C THR A 278 -4.11 -5.70 -20.47
N ALA A 279 -5.28 -6.19 -20.06
CA ALA A 279 -5.99 -5.64 -18.90
C ALA A 279 -5.20 -5.81 -17.60
N GLN A 280 -4.57 -6.98 -17.38
CA GLN A 280 -3.70 -7.24 -16.24
C GLN A 280 -2.41 -6.40 -16.25
N LEU A 281 -1.88 -6.04 -17.43
CA LEU A 281 -0.75 -5.09 -17.54
C LEU A 281 -1.14 -3.66 -17.14
N ARG A 282 -2.41 -3.30 -17.32
CA ARG A 282 -2.95 -2.00 -16.88
C ARG A 282 -3.19 -1.94 -15.38
N GLU A 283 -3.09 -3.07 -14.66
CA GLU A 283 -3.24 -3.14 -13.21
C GLU A 283 -1.92 -2.84 -12.48
N PRO A 284 -1.80 -1.71 -11.78
CA PRO A 284 -0.51 -1.22 -11.28
C PRO A 284 -0.08 -1.81 -9.94
N ARG A 285 -0.91 -2.64 -9.31
CA ARG A 285 -0.68 -3.20 -7.97
C ARG A 285 0.09 -4.53 -7.95
N ARG A 286 0.54 -5.02 -9.12
CA ARG A 286 1.25 -6.30 -9.24
C ARG A 286 2.77 -6.14 -9.19
N SER A 287 3.46 -7.18 -8.73
CA SER A 287 4.92 -7.17 -8.60
C SER A 287 5.59 -6.99 -9.97
N VAL A 288 6.70 -6.26 -9.99
CA VAL A 288 7.46 -5.95 -11.22
C VAL A 288 7.89 -7.24 -11.94
N ASP A 289 8.19 -8.31 -11.21
CA ASP A 289 8.60 -9.60 -11.77
C ASP A 289 7.44 -10.35 -12.46
N GLU A 290 6.20 -10.20 -11.97
CA GLU A 290 5.00 -10.76 -12.63
C GLU A 290 4.61 -9.94 -13.86
N GLN A 291 4.80 -8.62 -13.81
CA GLN A 291 4.60 -7.73 -14.94
C GLN A 291 5.66 -7.97 -16.02
N GLU A 292 6.92 -8.15 -15.67
CA GLU A 292 7.99 -8.51 -16.62
C GLU A 292 7.72 -9.87 -17.29
N LYS A 293 7.28 -10.89 -16.54
CA LYS A 293 6.85 -12.18 -17.12
C LYS A 293 5.63 -12.04 -18.04
N THR A 294 4.66 -11.23 -17.66
CA THR A 294 3.46 -10.97 -18.47
C THR A 294 3.82 -10.24 -19.77
N ILE A 295 4.75 -9.28 -19.70
CA ILE A 295 5.33 -8.58 -20.85
C ILE A 295 6.08 -9.56 -21.75
N GLU A 296 6.90 -10.46 -21.19
CA GLU A 296 7.60 -11.51 -21.96
C GLU A 296 6.61 -12.45 -22.66
N ILE A 297 5.56 -12.91 -21.97
CA ILE A 297 4.52 -13.77 -22.54
C ILE A 297 3.78 -13.07 -23.69
N LEU A 298 3.47 -11.78 -23.54
CA LEU A 298 2.79 -10.98 -24.58
C LEU A 298 3.67 -10.69 -25.79
N LEU A 299 4.96 -10.39 -25.57
CA LEU A 299 5.95 -10.27 -26.65
C LEU A 299 6.19 -11.59 -27.41
N GLU A 300 5.98 -12.73 -26.75
CA GLU A 300 6.03 -14.05 -27.39
C GLU A 300 4.74 -14.43 -28.15
N LEU A 301 3.62 -13.76 -27.86
CA LEU A 301 2.30 -14.00 -28.47
C LEU A 301 2.11 -13.24 -29.78
N ASP A 302 2.51 -11.95 -29.79
CA ASP A 302 2.39 -11.09 -30.98
C ASP A 302 3.59 -10.13 -31.09
N PRO A 303 4.37 -10.19 -32.18
CA PRO A 303 5.49 -9.28 -32.42
C PRO A 303 5.08 -7.90 -32.98
N THR A 304 3.78 -7.60 -33.09
CA THR A 304 3.26 -6.40 -33.79
C THR A 304 2.91 -5.23 -32.88
N ASP A 305 2.39 -5.48 -31.66
CA ASP A 305 2.14 -4.43 -30.67
C ASP A 305 3.29 -4.40 -29.68
N ASP A 306 3.88 -3.22 -29.43
CA ASP A 306 4.90 -3.04 -28.38
C ASP A 306 4.22 -3.01 -27.00
N PRO A 307 4.14 -4.15 -26.27
CA PRO A 307 3.37 -4.23 -25.03
C PRO A 307 4.05 -3.41 -23.92
N VAL A 308 5.33 -3.10 -24.10
CA VAL A 308 6.12 -2.26 -23.20
C VAL A 308 5.67 -0.81 -23.29
N SER A 309 5.37 -0.31 -24.50
CA SER A 309 4.84 1.04 -24.67
C SER A 309 3.47 1.22 -23.99
N ILE A 310 2.57 0.23 -24.13
CA ILE A 310 1.24 0.23 -23.52
C ILE A 310 1.34 0.15 -21.99
N PHE A 311 2.27 -0.67 -21.47
CA PHE A 311 2.54 -0.75 -20.04
C PHE A 311 3.08 0.57 -19.49
N LEU A 312 4.10 1.14 -20.13
CA LEU A 312 4.71 2.39 -19.67
C LEU A 312 3.73 3.57 -19.75
N GLU A 313 2.90 3.63 -20.79
CA GLU A 313 1.85 4.65 -20.91
C GLU A 313 0.78 4.47 -19.81
N ALA A 314 0.29 3.25 -19.59
CA ALA A 314 -0.70 2.96 -18.54
C ALA A 314 -0.14 3.27 -17.13
N GLN A 315 1.12 2.92 -16.87
CA GLN A 315 1.80 3.23 -15.61
C GLN A 315 2.00 4.73 -15.42
N HIS A 316 2.37 5.46 -16.47
CA HIS A 316 2.49 6.91 -16.42
C HIS A 316 1.13 7.59 -16.12
N GLN A 317 0.07 7.19 -16.82
CA GLN A 317 -1.29 7.71 -16.60
C GLN A 317 -1.79 7.37 -15.19
N HIS A 318 -1.54 6.14 -14.72
CA HIS A 318 -1.90 5.75 -13.37
C HIS A 318 -1.13 6.55 -12.33
N LEU A 319 0.19 6.68 -12.47
CA LEU A 319 1.03 7.45 -11.55
C LEU A 319 0.53 8.89 -11.44
N ARG A 320 0.22 9.54 -12.57
CA ARG A 320 -0.34 10.89 -12.59
C ARG A 320 -1.69 10.98 -11.88
N SER A 321 -2.59 10.04 -12.15
CA SER A 321 -3.91 9.98 -11.51
C SER A 321 -3.80 9.76 -10.00
N VAL A 322 -2.97 8.80 -9.56
CA VAL A 322 -2.75 8.53 -8.15
C VAL A 322 -2.12 9.72 -7.45
N MET A 323 -1.07 10.34 -8.00
CA MET A 323 -0.46 11.54 -7.39
C MET A 323 -1.45 12.69 -7.25
N ARG A 324 -2.34 12.89 -8.23
CA ARG A 324 -3.33 13.95 -8.15
C ARG A 324 -4.45 13.63 -7.16
N ASN A 325 -4.94 12.38 -7.14
CA ASN A 325 -5.96 11.95 -6.18
C ASN A 325 -5.43 11.96 -4.74
N THR A 326 -4.16 11.57 -4.51
CA THR A 326 -3.54 11.66 -3.18
C THR A 326 -3.36 13.11 -2.76
N PHE A 327 -2.98 14.00 -3.68
CA PHE A 327 -2.91 15.43 -3.45
C PHE A 327 -4.27 16.01 -3.07
N ASP A 328 -5.30 15.82 -3.89
CA ASP A 328 -6.64 16.36 -3.69
C ASP A 328 -7.27 15.83 -2.38
N ALA A 329 -7.08 14.53 -2.08
CA ALA A 329 -7.52 13.95 -0.81
C ALA A 329 -6.75 14.51 0.40
N GLY A 330 -5.46 14.81 0.25
CA GLY A 330 -4.67 15.46 1.29
C GLY A 330 -5.09 16.90 1.54
N VAL A 331 -5.30 17.69 0.48
CA VAL A 331 -5.80 19.07 0.58
C VAL A 331 -7.17 19.10 1.24
N ALA A 332 -8.08 18.19 0.89
CA ALA A 332 -9.38 18.08 1.54
C ALA A 332 -9.27 17.79 3.05
N ARG A 333 -8.30 16.97 3.48
CA ARG A 333 -8.02 16.72 4.91
C ARG A 333 -7.48 17.97 5.61
N ILE A 334 -6.61 18.73 4.97
CA ILE A 334 -6.07 19.99 5.50
C ILE A 334 -7.19 21.02 5.66
N GLU A 335 -8.07 21.16 4.66
CA GLU A 335 -9.21 22.06 4.71
C GLU A 335 -10.25 21.66 5.77
N ALA A 336 -10.47 20.35 5.95
CA ALA A 336 -11.31 19.82 7.03
C ALA A 336 -10.73 20.17 8.41
N ALA A 337 -9.42 20.00 8.61
CA ALA A 337 -8.74 20.38 9.85
C ALA A 337 -8.79 21.90 10.09
N ARG A 338 -8.70 22.71 9.02
CA ARG A 338 -8.79 24.17 9.09
C ARG A 338 -10.21 24.66 9.45
N SER A 339 -11.24 24.09 8.82
CA SER A 339 -12.65 24.46 9.06
C SER A 339 -13.18 24.00 10.42
N ALA A 340 -12.62 22.94 11.01
CA ALA A 340 -12.92 22.52 12.37
C ALA A 340 -12.52 23.56 13.44
N ARG A 341 -11.61 24.50 13.12
CA ARG A 341 -11.21 25.61 13.99
C ARG A 341 -11.97 26.89 13.66
N ARG A 342 -12.87 27.31 14.56
CA ARG A 342 -13.42 28.67 14.55
C ARG A 342 -12.50 29.62 15.32
N PRO A 343 -12.13 30.80 14.76
CA PRO A 343 -11.39 31.79 15.52
C PRO A 343 -12.32 32.50 16.53
N SER A 344 -12.09 32.31 17.83
CA SER A 344 -12.69 33.12 18.89
C SER A 344 -11.96 34.47 18.96
N SER A 345 -12.60 35.53 18.47
CA SER A 345 -11.96 36.83 18.24
C SER A 345 -11.59 37.65 19.48
N SER A 346 -11.98 37.24 20.70
CA SER A 346 -11.66 38.01 21.93
C SER A 346 -10.67 37.31 22.87
N SER A 347 -10.17 36.13 22.51
CA SER A 347 -9.30 35.29 23.36
C SER A 347 -8.07 34.75 22.59
N ALA A 348 -7.93 35.11 21.31
CA ALA A 348 -6.90 34.58 20.42
C ALA A 348 -5.48 34.75 20.97
N ASP A 349 -5.09 35.96 21.39
CA ASP A 349 -3.72 36.22 21.86
C ASP A 349 -3.41 35.54 23.20
N ARG A 350 -4.40 35.49 24.10
CA ARG A 350 -4.26 34.82 25.40
C ARG A 350 -4.24 33.30 25.28
N GLU A 351 -5.02 32.74 24.35
CA GLU A 351 -4.96 31.31 24.00
C GLU A 351 -3.64 30.95 23.31
N ARG A 352 -3.14 31.82 22.42
CA ARG A 352 -1.82 31.67 21.78
C ARG A 352 -0.70 31.73 22.81
N ALA A 353 -0.75 32.67 23.77
CA ALA A 353 0.21 32.75 24.86
C ALA A 353 0.20 31.47 25.73
N LYS A 354 -0.99 30.88 26.00
CA LYS A 354 -1.10 29.60 26.73
C LYS A 354 -0.48 28.45 25.94
N ASP A 355 -0.73 28.40 24.63
CA ASP A 355 -0.14 27.38 23.76
C ASP A 355 1.39 27.54 23.65
N LEU A 356 1.88 28.78 23.57
CA LEU A 356 3.30 29.09 23.59
C LEU A 356 3.95 28.59 24.88
N GLN A 357 3.35 28.89 26.04
CA GLN A 357 3.87 28.40 27.33
C GLN A 357 3.91 26.87 27.39
N LYS A 358 2.87 26.19 26.89
CA LYS A 358 2.81 24.73 26.84
C LYS A 358 3.87 24.14 25.90
N SER A 359 4.01 24.69 24.70
CA SER A 359 4.98 24.23 23.71
C SER A 359 6.42 24.45 24.15
N MET A 360 6.72 25.56 24.83
CA MET A 360 8.05 25.81 25.41
C MET A 360 8.44 24.80 26.49
N ARG A 361 7.49 24.39 27.34
CA ARG A 361 7.74 23.33 28.33
C ARG A 361 8.06 21.99 27.67
N LEU A 362 7.48 21.72 26.50
CA LEU A 362 7.72 20.50 25.74
C LEU A 362 9.09 20.51 25.05
N THR A 363 9.55 21.66 24.54
CA THR A 363 10.86 21.82 23.87
C THR A 363 12.06 21.37 24.74
N GLY A 364 11.93 21.36 26.06
CA GLY A 364 12.98 20.87 26.98
C GLY A 364 13.01 19.35 27.16
N THR A 365 12.09 18.59 26.55
CA THR A 365 11.95 17.14 26.71
C THR A 365 12.35 16.40 25.43
N LEU A 366 13.07 15.28 25.56
CA LEU A 366 13.58 14.47 24.43
C LEU A 366 12.46 13.77 23.63
N ASP A 367 11.31 13.49 24.25
CA ASP A 367 10.10 12.87 23.65
C ASP A 367 8.91 13.85 23.61
N ALA A 368 9.15 15.08 23.15
CA ALA A 368 8.17 16.14 23.12
C ALA A 368 7.04 15.87 22.11
N SER A 369 5.87 15.39 22.57
CA SER A 369 4.68 15.29 21.72
C SER A 369 3.97 16.64 21.64
N PHE A 370 4.09 17.30 20.48
CA PHE A 370 3.37 18.53 20.14
C PHE A 370 1.90 18.30 19.74
N ASP A 371 1.39 17.07 19.87
CA ASP A 371 0.06 16.65 19.42
C ASP A 371 -1.09 17.40 20.09
N LYS A 372 -0.86 17.90 21.30
CA LYS A 372 -1.86 18.64 22.07
C LYS A 372 -1.71 20.16 21.91
N CYS A 373 -0.80 20.63 21.05
CA CYS A 373 -0.59 22.05 20.79
C CYS A 373 -1.54 22.54 19.71
N THR A 374 -1.77 23.84 19.70
CA THR A 374 -2.70 24.44 18.75
C THR A 374 -2.16 24.36 17.32
N GLY A 375 -2.97 23.85 16.39
CA GLY A 375 -2.63 23.71 14.98
C GLY A 375 -1.93 22.40 14.61
N ALA A 376 -1.67 21.52 15.59
CA ALA A 376 -1.01 20.23 15.38
C ALA A 376 -1.74 19.34 14.36
N ASP A 377 -3.08 19.29 14.39
CA ASP A 377 -3.86 18.48 13.44
C ASP A 377 -3.67 18.93 11.98
N GLY A 378 -3.58 20.25 11.75
CA GLY A 378 -3.28 20.81 10.43
C GLY A 378 -1.86 20.49 9.97
N TRP A 379 -0.88 20.59 10.87
CA TRP A 379 0.51 20.20 10.60
C TRP A 379 0.67 18.71 10.30
N LYS A 380 -0.03 17.84 11.05
CA LYS A 380 -0.07 16.39 10.79
C LYS A 380 -0.69 16.06 9.44
N ALA A 381 -1.81 16.70 9.08
CA ALA A 381 -2.42 16.50 7.77
C ALA A 381 -1.48 16.90 6.62
N MET A 382 -0.71 17.98 6.78
CA MET A 382 0.32 18.37 5.81
C MET A 382 1.48 17.38 5.77
N TYR A 383 1.99 16.93 6.92
CA TYR A 383 3.03 15.92 6.98
C TYR A 383 2.59 14.61 6.32
N ASP A 384 1.39 14.13 6.62
CA ASP A 384 0.82 12.91 6.02
C ASP A 384 0.63 13.06 4.52
N LEU A 385 0.29 14.25 4.02
CA LEU A 385 0.18 14.53 2.59
C LEU A 385 1.55 14.49 1.92
N VAL A 386 2.55 15.19 2.47
CA VAL A 386 3.92 15.19 1.96
C VAL A 386 4.46 13.76 1.93
N LYS A 387 4.31 13.03 3.04
CA LYS A 387 4.74 11.64 3.16
C LYS A 387 4.05 10.74 2.13
N ALA A 388 2.71 10.80 2.01
CA ALA A 388 1.99 9.98 1.05
C ALA A 388 2.39 10.30 -0.40
N LEU A 389 2.62 11.57 -0.72
CA LEU A 389 3.07 11.99 -2.06
C LEU A 389 4.50 11.50 -2.34
N SER A 390 5.40 11.63 -1.37
CA SER A 390 6.77 11.13 -1.43
C SER A 390 6.83 9.61 -1.57
N GLU A 391 6.06 8.85 -0.78
CA GLU A 391 5.96 7.38 -0.87
C GLU A 391 5.37 6.91 -2.21
N THR A 392 4.39 7.65 -2.75
CA THR A 392 3.79 7.33 -4.05
C THR A 392 4.85 7.41 -5.16
N ILE A 393 5.65 8.47 -5.18
CA ILE A 393 6.67 8.65 -6.23
C ILE A 393 7.89 7.76 -6.01
N THR A 394 8.36 7.56 -4.77
CA THR A 394 9.49 6.66 -4.49
C THR A 394 9.10 5.18 -4.65
N GLY A 395 7.82 4.83 -4.51
CA GLY A 395 7.34 3.47 -4.75
C GLY A 395 7.19 3.11 -6.24
N SER A 396 6.63 4.00 -7.05
CA SER A 396 6.26 3.69 -8.45
C SER A 396 7.30 4.12 -9.49
N LEU A 397 8.06 5.19 -9.24
CA LEU A 397 9.00 5.72 -10.23
C LEU A 397 10.22 4.81 -10.42
N PRO A 398 10.83 4.22 -9.38
CA PRO A 398 11.95 3.29 -9.57
C PRO A 398 11.57 2.03 -10.35
N SER A 399 10.35 1.50 -10.16
CA SER A 399 9.88 0.33 -10.92
C SER A 399 9.65 0.69 -12.39
N PHE A 400 8.98 1.81 -12.66
CA PHE A 400 8.82 2.36 -14.01
C PHE A 400 10.18 2.56 -14.70
N TRP A 401 11.13 3.21 -14.02
CA TRP A 401 12.46 3.48 -14.56
C TRP A 401 13.28 2.22 -14.80
N ARG A 402 13.16 1.21 -13.92
CA ARG A 402 13.82 -0.09 -14.08
C ARG A 402 13.32 -0.80 -15.34
N VAL A 403 12.01 -0.85 -15.56
CA VAL A 403 11.42 -1.50 -16.76
C VAL A 403 11.81 -0.72 -18.02
N ALA A 404 11.75 0.61 -17.99
CA ALA A 404 12.17 1.46 -19.11
C ALA A 404 13.66 1.26 -19.46
N LYS A 405 14.52 1.12 -18.46
CA LYS A 405 15.96 0.83 -18.63
C LYS A 405 16.18 -0.60 -19.15
N ASN A 406 15.50 -1.60 -18.60
CA ASN A 406 15.55 -3.00 -19.06
C ASN A 406 15.13 -3.13 -20.54
N HIS A 407 14.16 -2.33 -20.98
CA HIS A 407 13.75 -2.24 -22.37
C HIS A 407 14.81 -1.57 -23.26
N ALA A 408 15.39 -0.46 -22.82
CA ALA A 408 16.48 0.22 -23.54
C ALA A 408 17.75 -0.65 -23.65
N GLU A 409 18.03 -1.48 -22.64
CA GLU A 409 19.14 -2.44 -22.64
C GLU A 409 18.85 -3.70 -23.48
N GLY A 410 17.66 -3.83 -24.08
CA GLY A 410 17.32 -4.92 -25.00
C GLY A 410 17.06 -6.27 -24.33
N LYS A 411 16.69 -6.32 -23.04
CA LYS A 411 16.31 -7.59 -22.41
C LYS A 411 15.07 -8.22 -23.07
N PHE A 412 14.13 -7.40 -23.51
CA PHE A 412 12.89 -7.84 -24.16
C PHE A 412 13.01 -8.08 -25.68
N THR A 413 14.17 -7.77 -26.30
CA THR A 413 14.38 -7.97 -27.76
C THR A 413 15.05 -9.30 -28.11
N LYS A 414 15.48 -10.10 -27.12
CA LYS A 414 16.19 -11.38 -27.32
C LYS A 414 15.37 -12.48 -28.02
N SER A 415 14.09 -12.26 -28.29
CA SER A 415 13.27 -13.18 -29.10
C SER A 415 13.64 -13.15 -30.60
N LYS A 416 14.32 -12.08 -31.09
CA LYS A 416 14.68 -11.95 -32.51
C LYS A 416 15.83 -12.85 -32.99
N THR A 417 16.52 -13.58 -32.10
CA THR A 417 17.79 -14.29 -32.45
C THR A 417 17.70 -15.82 -32.40
N ARG A 418 16.51 -16.43 -32.23
CA ARG A 418 16.38 -17.91 -32.17
C ARG A 418 15.53 -18.53 -33.28
N LEU A 419 15.64 -18.05 -34.52
CA LEU A 419 15.40 -18.87 -35.71
C LEU A 419 16.53 -18.63 -36.71
N GLY A 420 17.26 -19.69 -37.05
CA GLY A 420 18.52 -19.63 -37.77
C GLY A 420 18.38 -19.20 -39.24
N GLY A 421 19.36 -18.42 -39.68
CA GLY A 421 19.67 -18.11 -41.07
C GLY A 421 20.95 -17.29 -41.11
N SER A 422 22.05 -17.86 -41.62
CA SER A 422 23.37 -17.21 -41.64
C SER A 422 23.40 -16.04 -42.62
N SER A 423 23.87 -14.87 -42.18
CA SER A 423 24.96 -14.12 -42.82
C SER A 423 25.08 -12.70 -42.26
N SER A 424 26.29 -12.17 -42.35
CA SER A 424 26.78 -10.83 -42.01
C SER A 424 27.16 -10.58 -40.54
N THR A 425 28.46 -10.76 -40.33
CA THR A 425 29.29 -10.09 -39.33
C THR A 425 29.10 -8.57 -39.36
N ALA A 426 28.47 -8.01 -38.34
CA ALA A 426 28.64 -6.62 -37.94
C ALA A 426 28.93 -6.57 -36.42
N PRO A 427 29.84 -5.71 -35.94
CA PRO A 427 30.23 -5.66 -34.54
C PRO A 427 29.07 -5.13 -33.66
N PRO A 428 29.09 -5.42 -32.34
CA PRO A 428 28.06 -4.97 -31.41
C PRO A 428 28.25 -3.47 -31.11
N THR A 429 27.72 -2.61 -31.97
CA THR A 429 27.69 -1.17 -31.72
C THR A 429 26.26 -0.69 -31.46
N GLN A 430 26.09 -0.21 -30.23
CA GLN A 430 25.05 0.70 -29.73
C GLN A 430 23.64 0.11 -29.56
N GLY A 431 23.26 -0.09 -28.29
CA GLY A 431 21.87 -0.27 -27.91
C GLY A 431 21.03 0.89 -28.42
N THR A 432 19.80 0.59 -28.82
CA THR A 432 18.79 1.59 -29.18
C THR A 432 18.77 2.65 -28.08
N PRO A 433 18.91 3.96 -28.39
CA PRO A 433 18.79 4.99 -27.37
C PRO A 433 17.45 4.80 -26.66
N MET A 434 17.47 4.82 -25.33
CA MET A 434 16.25 4.81 -24.51
C MET A 434 15.23 5.73 -25.16
N SER A 435 14.02 5.21 -25.47
CA SER A 435 12.99 5.98 -26.17
C SER A 435 12.86 7.35 -25.51
N ALA A 436 13.09 8.42 -26.27
CA ALA A 436 13.04 9.79 -25.77
C ALA A 436 11.71 10.07 -25.03
N GLN A 437 10.65 9.38 -25.46
CA GLN A 437 9.33 9.39 -24.85
C GLN A 437 9.32 8.86 -23.40
N ASN A 438 9.98 7.74 -23.13
CA ASN A 438 10.02 7.14 -21.79
C ASN A 438 10.78 8.04 -20.80
N LYS A 439 11.83 8.70 -21.29
CA LYS A 439 12.56 9.71 -20.52
C LYS A 439 11.69 10.93 -20.26
N ALA A 440 10.94 11.40 -21.26
CA ALA A 440 10.03 12.52 -21.11
C ALA A 440 8.92 12.23 -20.08
N TRP A 441 8.31 11.04 -20.10
CA TRP A 441 7.30 10.64 -19.11
C TRP A 441 7.84 10.56 -17.68
N ALA A 442 9.09 10.12 -17.50
CA ALA A 442 9.74 10.08 -16.19
C ALA A 442 10.04 11.50 -15.67
N VAL A 443 10.48 12.40 -16.55
CA VAL A 443 10.70 13.82 -16.23
C VAL A 443 9.37 14.51 -15.91
N GLU A 444 8.32 14.26 -16.69
CA GLU A 444 7.00 14.83 -16.46
C GLU A 444 6.38 14.40 -15.13
N ALA A 445 6.56 13.12 -14.73
CA ALA A 445 6.11 12.66 -13.42
C ALA A 445 6.85 13.38 -12.26
N LEU A 446 8.15 13.64 -12.43
CA LEU A 446 8.95 14.39 -11.47
C LEU A 446 8.57 15.88 -11.44
N ASP A 447 8.35 16.50 -12.59
CA ASP A 447 7.90 17.88 -12.69
C ASP A 447 6.48 18.05 -12.09
N ALA A 448 5.61 17.06 -12.28
CA ALA A 448 4.30 17.02 -11.62
C ALA A 448 4.45 16.95 -10.08
N TYR A 449 5.34 16.11 -9.55
CA TYR A 449 5.63 16.08 -8.11
C TYR A 449 6.17 17.42 -7.60
N ILE A 450 7.17 18.00 -8.27
CA ILE A 450 7.75 19.31 -7.94
C ILE A 450 6.66 20.37 -7.96
N SER A 451 5.78 20.36 -8.96
CA SER A 451 4.66 21.30 -9.10
C SER A 451 3.63 21.15 -7.98
N LEU A 452 3.25 19.92 -7.61
CA LEU A 452 2.29 19.66 -6.52
C LEU A 452 2.84 20.11 -5.16
N VAL A 453 4.10 19.78 -4.85
CA VAL A 453 4.76 20.24 -3.62
C VAL A 453 4.92 21.77 -3.63
N SER A 454 5.26 22.36 -4.77
CA SER A 454 5.36 23.82 -4.92
C SER A 454 4.01 24.50 -4.74
N HIS A 455 2.93 23.89 -5.22
CA HIS A 455 1.58 24.40 -5.04
C HIS A 455 1.14 24.32 -3.57
N LEU A 456 1.44 23.22 -2.87
CA LEU A 456 1.11 23.03 -1.45
C LEU A 456 1.67 24.15 -0.56
N PHE A 457 2.94 24.49 -0.75
CA PHE A 457 3.63 25.49 0.07
C PHE A 457 3.68 26.88 -0.57
N ALA A 458 2.99 27.08 -1.70
CA ALA A 458 3.07 28.30 -2.51
C ALA A 458 4.53 28.76 -2.73
N LEU A 459 5.40 27.81 -3.10
CA LEU A 459 6.83 28.05 -3.22
C LEU A 459 7.11 29.09 -4.30
N THR A 460 7.87 30.11 -3.93
CA THR A 460 8.39 31.15 -4.81
C THR A 460 9.91 31.08 -4.80
N ASP A 461 10.54 31.54 -5.89
CA ASP A 461 11.98 31.47 -6.01
C ASP A 461 12.68 32.30 -4.92
N MET A 462 13.69 31.69 -4.29
CA MET A 462 14.48 32.30 -3.22
C MET A 462 15.01 33.69 -3.61
N SER A 463 15.45 33.87 -4.86
CA SER A 463 16.00 35.13 -5.36
C SER A 463 15.02 36.31 -5.34
N ILE A 464 13.72 36.02 -5.42
CA ILE A 464 12.63 37.00 -5.30
C ILE A 464 12.37 37.30 -3.83
N LEU A 465 12.28 36.26 -3.00
CA LEU A 465 11.95 36.37 -1.59
C LEU A 465 13.03 37.09 -0.77
N VAL A 466 14.31 36.90 -1.10
CA VAL A 466 15.43 37.61 -0.45
C VAL A 466 15.32 39.13 -0.64
N ARG A 467 14.73 39.59 -1.75
CA ARG A 467 14.56 41.03 -2.05
C ARG A 467 13.33 41.64 -1.37
N GLN A 468 12.45 40.83 -0.81
CA GLN A 468 11.21 41.29 -0.17
C GLN A 468 11.36 41.36 1.36
N PRO A 469 10.72 42.34 2.03
CA PRO A 469 10.67 42.39 3.49
C PRO A 469 9.92 41.18 4.07
N LEU A 470 10.01 40.93 5.39
CA LEU A 470 9.24 39.86 6.00
C LEU A 470 7.74 40.13 5.82
N PRO A 471 6.95 39.15 5.35
CA PRO A 471 5.50 39.27 5.29
C PRO A 471 4.95 39.51 6.69
N THR A 472 4.04 40.48 6.81
CA THR A 472 3.34 40.76 8.08
C THR A 472 2.25 39.75 8.37
N GLN A 473 1.79 39.01 7.35
CA GLN A 473 0.79 37.96 7.45
C GLN A 473 1.41 36.59 7.16
N LEU A 474 0.91 35.58 7.88
CA LEU A 474 1.29 34.19 7.64
C LEU A 474 0.69 33.71 6.31
N PRO A 475 1.42 32.87 5.55
CA PRO A 475 0.85 32.23 4.35
C PRO A 475 -0.39 31.40 4.68
N ASP A 476 -1.32 31.29 3.73
CA ASP A 476 -2.62 30.62 3.91
C ASP A 476 -2.50 29.12 4.27
N TRP A 477 -1.40 28.48 3.91
CA TRP A 477 -1.14 27.07 4.22
C TRP A 477 -0.74 26.84 5.69
N VAL A 478 -0.35 27.89 6.43
CA VAL A 478 0.08 27.78 7.83
C VAL A 478 -1.16 27.70 8.74
N PRO A 479 -1.27 26.68 9.62
CA PRO A 479 -2.38 26.57 10.55
C PRO A 479 -2.52 27.80 11.45
N ALA A 480 -3.72 28.38 11.50
CA ALA A 480 -4.01 29.55 12.33
C ALA A 480 -3.82 29.23 13.83
N GLY A 481 -3.20 30.17 14.54
CA GLY A 481 -2.96 30.05 15.98
C GLY A 481 -1.71 29.26 16.38
N THR A 482 -0.95 28.69 15.43
CA THR A 482 0.26 27.91 15.74
C THR A 482 1.33 28.74 16.45
N SER A 483 2.06 28.08 17.35
CA SER A 483 3.27 28.57 18.01
C SER A 483 4.53 28.24 17.20
N SER A 484 5.59 29.04 17.35
CA SER A 484 6.87 28.90 16.65
C SER A 484 7.58 27.56 16.91
N PRO A 485 7.70 27.03 18.14
CA PRO A 485 8.33 25.73 18.37
C PRO A 485 7.54 24.57 17.75
N THR A 486 6.20 24.63 17.80
CA THR A 486 5.33 23.61 17.20
C THR A 486 5.49 23.59 15.68
N ALA A 487 5.41 24.75 15.03
CA ALA A 487 5.61 24.87 13.59
C ALA A 487 7.01 24.41 13.18
N ALA A 488 8.04 24.82 13.92
CA ALA A 488 9.42 24.43 13.66
C ALA A 488 9.61 22.91 13.66
N HIS A 489 9.06 22.21 14.65
CA HIS A 489 9.13 20.75 14.75
C HIS A 489 8.55 20.07 13.51
N TYR A 490 7.30 20.38 13.15
CA TYR A 490 6.65 19.77 11.98
C TYR A 490 7.28 20.17 10.65
N MET A 491 7.77 21.42 10.50
CA MET A 491 8.51 21.83 9.31
C MET A 491 9.83 21.07 9.16
N CYS A 492 10.55 20.80 10.25
CA CYS A 492 11.77 19.97 10.23
C CYS A 492 11.46 18.51 9.82
N GLU A 493 10.39 17.93 10.36
CA GLU A 493 9.95 16.57 9.98
C GLU A 493 9.54 16.48 8.50
N MET A 494 8.74 17.43 8.01
CA MET A 494 8.36 17.50 6.60
C MET A 494 9.57 17.71 5.69
N LEU A 495 10.50 18.58 6.08
CA LEU A 495 11.74 18.80 5.33
C LEU A 495 12.58 17.53 5.27
N THR A 496 12.62 16.75 6.35
CA THR A 496 13.33 15.46 6.38
C THR A 496 12.77 14.48 5.36
N GLN A 497 11.45 14.31 5.33
CA GLN A 497 10.78 13.47 4.33
C GLN A 497 11.03 13.97 2.89
N LEU A 498 10.99 15.29 2.66
CA LEU A 498 11.31 15.86 1.34
C LEU A 498 12.76 15.62 0.93
N VAL A 499 13.72 15.76 1.85
CA VAL A 499 15.15 15.53 1.58
C VAL A 499 15.42 14.06 1.27
N GLU A 500 14.83 13.13 2.02
CA GLU A 500 14.92 11.69 1.77
C GLU A 500 14.35 11.34 0.38
N ALA A 501 13.13 11.81 0.09
CA ALA A 501 12.51 11.60 -1.22
C ALA A 501 13.36 12.19 -2.36
N CYS A 502 13.86 13.42 -2.22
CA CYS A 502 14.72 14.03 -3.23
C CYS A 502 16.04 13.29 -3.42
N ASN A 503 16.66 12.78 -2.35
CA ASN A 503 17.87 11.96 -2.44
C ASN A 503 17.61 10.64 -3.19
N ASP A 504 16.51 9.96 -2.88
CA ASP A 504 16.10 8.73 -3.56
C ASP A 504 15.82 8.97 -5.04
N LEU A 505 15.09 10.03 -5.38
CA LEU A 505 14.80 10.41 -6.77
C LEU A 505 16.06 10.85 -7.53
N ALA A 506 17.00 11.52 -6.86
CA ALA A 506 18.29 11.87 -7.44
C ALA A 506 19.15 10.65 -7.74
N SER A 507 19.05 9.59 -6.93
CA SER A 507 19.77 8.32 -7.16
C SER A 507 19.34 7.61 -8.45
N LEU A 508 18.09 7.85 -8.92
CA LEU A 508 17.56 7.28 -10.16
C LEU A 508 18.18 7.91 -11.41
N GLY A 509 18.73 9.13 -11.31
CA GLY A 509 19.41 9.82 -12.42
C GLY A 509 18.49 10.25 -13.58
N VAL A 510 17.18 10.38 -13.33
CA VAL A 510 16.16 10.70 -14.34
C VAL A 510 16.21 12.17 -14.80
N THR A 511 16.40 13.11 -13.86
CA THR A 511 16.39 14.57 -14.12
C THR A 511 17.73 15.22 -13.81
N SER A 512 17.86 16.49 -14.22
CA SER A 512 18.94 17.33 -13.75
C SER A 512 18.80 17.54 -12.24
N ALA A 513 19.86 17.19 -11.49
CA ALA A 513 19.94 17.42 -10.04
C ALA A 513 19.69 18.89 -9.63
N SER A 514 19.66 19.83 -10.59
CA SER A 514 19.32 21.24 -10.37
C SER A 514 17.86 21.48 -10.01
N SER A 515 16.89 20.79 -10.62
CA SER A 515 15.46 21.06 -10.37
C SER A 515 15.04 20.60 -8.97
N LEU A 516 15.50 19.41 -8.56
CA LEU A 516 15.30 18.91 -7.19
C LEU A 516 16.02 19.77 -6.15
N ARG A 517 17.23 20.26 -6.48
CA ARG A 517 17.95 21.21 -5.62
C ARG A 517 17.17 22.52 -5.46
N GLY A 518 16.63 23.05 -6.56
CA GLY A 518 15.80 24.25 -6.56
C GLY A 518 14.56 24.10 -5.67
N LEU A 519 13.85 22.97 -5.78
CA LEU A 519 12.72 22.66 -4.90
C LEU A 519 13.12 22.68 -3.42
N LEU A 520 14.21 21.99 -3.05
CA LEU A 520 14.69 21.92 -1.66
C LEU A 520 15.10 23.30 -1.14
N THR A 521 15.84 24.08 -1.93
CA THR A 521 16.29 25.42 -1.55
C THR A 521 15.09 26.36 -1.36
N ASN A 522 14.12 26.35 -2.28
CA ASN A 522 12.90 27.17 -2.18
C ASN A 522 12.02 26.75 -0.98
N ALA A 523 11.87 25.44 -0.74
CA ALA A 523 11.14 24.92 0.42
C ALA A 523 11.79 25.33 1.75
N ARG A 524 13.10 25.17 1.87
CA ARG A 524 13.86 25.61 3.06
C ARG A 524 13.70 27.10 3.31
N PHE A 525 13.83 27.93 2.27
CA PHE A 525 13.72 29.38 2.43
C PHE A 525 12.32 29.79 2.87
N SER A 526 11.27 29.19 2.28
CA SER A 526 9.89 29.41 2.70
C SER A 526 9.65 29.01 4.16
N PHE A 527 10.14 27.84 4.59
CA PHE A 527 10.00 27.38 5.98
C PHE A 527 10.74 28.28 6.97
N VAL A 528 11.96 28.72 6.65
CA VAL A 528 12.71 29.67 7.47
C VAL A 528 11.96 31.01 7.56
N GLN A 529 11.40 31.49 6.45
CA GLN A 529 10.62 32.72 6.44
C GLN A 529 9.38 32.63 7.33
N VAL A 530 8.62 31.54 7.23
CA VAL A 530 7.45 31.29 8.11
C VAL A 530 7.87 31.22 9.58
N LEU A 531 8.96 30.51 9.88
CA LEU A 531 9.48 30.45 11.25
C LEU A 531 9.87 31.83 11.77
N CYS A 532 10.53 32.67 10.97
CA CYS A 532 10.90 34.02 11.36
C CYS A 532 9.68 34.90 11.66
N VAL A 533 8.61 34.81 10.85
CA VAL A 533 7.35 35.55 11.11
C VAL A 533 6.71 35.08 12.41
N LEU A 534 6.61 33.76 12.63
CA LEU A 534 6.06 33.19 13.86
C LEU A 534 6.91 33.56 15.08
N TRP A 535 8.24 33.55 14.95
CA TRP A 535 9.15 33.95 16.02
C TRP A 535 8.90 35.40 16.44
N GLN A 536 8.76 36.33 15.49
CA GLN A 536 8.46 37.72 15.80
C GLN A 536 7.06 37.92 16.41
N GLN A 537 6.05 37.18 15.94
CA GLN A 537 4.69 37.23 16.50
C GLN A 537 4.65 36.71 17.94
N ASP A 538 5.30 35.58 18.21
CA ASP A 538 5.34 34.97 19.53
C ASP A 538 6.19 35.79 20.51
N ALA A 539 7.27 36.42 20.05
CA ALA A 539 8.07 37.33 20.86
C ALA A 539 7.25 38.53 21.38
N LYS A 540 6.31 39.04 20.58
CA LYS A 540 5.38 40.10 21.00
C LYS A 540 4.36 39.63 22.03
N LEU A 541 4.05 38.33 22.09
CA LEU A 541 3.14 37.76 23.09
C LEU A 541 3.89 37.28 24.34
N PHE A 542 5.22 37.22 24.28
CA PHE A 542 6.06 36.62 25.31
C PHE A 542 5.90 37.29 26.67
N HIS A 543 5.71 38.61 26.70
CA HIS A 543 5.48 39.35 27.93
C HIS A 543 4.24 38.88 28.72
N MET A 544 3.26 38.25 28.06
CA MET A 544 2.09 37.71 28.76
C MET A 544 2.41 36.46 29.60
N LEU A 545 3.53 35.77 29.31
CA LEU A 545 3.94 34.55 29.99
C LEU A 545 4.61 34.80 31.35
N GLU A 546 4.99 36.05 31.64
CA GLU A 546 5.63 36.43 32.90
C GLU A 546 4.66 36.22 34.08
N ASP A 547 5.06 35.34 35.00
CA ASP A 547 4.37 35.04 36.25
C ASP A 547 5.09 35.63 37.48
N TRP A 548 6.15 36.41 37.27
CA TRP A 548 6.99 37.08 38.27
C TRP A 548 7.64 36.14 39.26
N THR A 549 7.83 34.87 38.87
CA THR A 549 8.49 33.85 39.68
C THR A 549 9.95 34.18 39.93
N LEU A 550 10.30 34.43 41.19
CA LEU A 550 11.68 34.73 41.59
C LEU A 550 12.59 33.52 41.34
N ASN A 551 13.76 33.80 40.76
CA ASN A 551 14.81 32.80 40.57
C ASN A 551 15.52 32.52 41.91
N ALA A 552 15.74 31.25 42.23
CA ALA A 552 16.46 30.82 43.42
C ALA A 552 17.97 31.02 43.29
N ASP A 553 18.51 30.96 42.07
CA ASP A 553 19.94 31.00 41.80
C ASP A 553 20.50 32.44 41.78
N GLU A 554 19.69 33.41 41.36
CA GLU A 554 20.10 34.82 41.27
C GLU A 554 19.05 35.74 41.89
N GLN A 555 19.42 36.33 43.03
CA GLN A 555 18.56 37.18 43.84
C GLN A 555 18.00 38.35 43.01
N ALA A 556 16.68 38.57 43.08
CA ALA A 556 15.94 39.66 42.43
C ALA A 556 15.75 39.57 40.90
N THR A 557 15.87 38.38 40.30
CA THR A 557 15.51 38.14 38.87
C THR A 557 14.35 37.16 38.76
N THR A 558 13.61 37.18 37.64
CA THR A 558 12.51 36.23 37.38
C THR A 558 12.98 35.01 36.55
N LEU A 559 12.32 33.85 36.75
CA LEU A 559 12.56 32.64 35.94
C LEU A 559 12.23 32.83 34.46
N HIS A 560 11.41 33.85 34.15
CA HIS A 560 11.06 34.25 32.79
C HIS A 560 12.28 34.52 31.90
N LEU A 561 13.38 35.06 32.45
CA LEU A 561 14.61 35.28 31.69
C LEU A 561 15.26 33.96 31.21
N ARG A 562 15.10 32.88 31.98
CA ARG A 562 15.58 31.54 31.58
C ARG A 562 14.70 30.97 30.48
N GLU A 563 13.38 31.14 30.60
CA GLU A 563 12.42 30.73 29.57
C GLU A 563 12.67 31.48 28.26
N LEU A 564 12.97 32.78 28.33
CA LEU A 564 13.36 33.59 27.18
C LEU A 564 14.61 33.05 26.49
N ALA A 565 15.68 32.79 27.27
CA ALA A 565 16.92 32.29 26.71
C ALA A 565 16.71 30.93 26.01
N ALA A 566 15.88 30.06 26.61
CA ALA A 566 15.51 28.77 26.02
C ALA A 566 14.69 28.94 24.73
N PHE A 567 13.74 29.88 24.70
CA PHE A 567 12.92 30.20 23.52
C PHE A 567 13.77 30.65 22.33
N HIS A 568 14.61 31.67 22.50
CA HIS A 568 15.48 32.16 21.42
C HIS A 568 16.48 31.10 20.97
N LYS A 569 17.08 30.36 21.92
CA LYS A 569 18.03 29.28 21.59
C LYS A 569 17.37 28.16 20.79
N SER A 570 16.15 27.76 21.16
CA SER A 570 15.40 26.74 20.43
C SER A 570 15.06 27.20 19.01
N ASN A 571 14.49 28.39 18.86
CA ASN A 571 14.12 28.92 17.55
C ASN A 571 15.34 29.12 16.65
N ALA A 572 16.45 29.65 17.18
CA ALA A 572 17.71 29.76 16.45
C ALA A 572 18.23 28.38 16.01
N ARG A 573 18.21 27.38 16.88
CA ARG A 573 18.62 26.02 16.53
C ARG A 573 17.74 25.43 15.43
N GLN A 574 16.42 25.55 15.52
CA GLN A 574 15.51 25.04 14.50
C GLN A 574 15.66 25.78 13.17
N ALA A 575 15.83 27.10 13.20
CA ALA A 575 16.11 27.89 12.01
C ALA A 575 17.44 27.47 11.34
N PHE A 576 18.46 27.13 12.14
CA PHE A 576 19.72 26.57 11.65
C PHE A 576 19.52 25.22 10.94
N HIS A 577 18.72 24.32 11.53
CA HIS A 577 18.38 23.03 10.90
C HIS A 577 17.60 23.22 9.59
N LEU A 578 16.58 24.08 9.57
CA LEU A 578 15.78 24.37 8.37
C LEU A 578 16.60 25.02 7.26
N ALA A 579 17.58 25.86 7.59
CA ALA A 579 18.47 26.50 6.62
C ALA A 579 19.55 25.56 6.05
N GLY A 580 19.56 24.27 6.45
CA GLY A 580 20.52 23.28 5.98
C GLY A 580 21.84 23.28 6.75
N GLY A 581 21.89 23.91 7.93
CA GLY A 581 23.02 23.85 8.84
C GLY A 581 23.27 22.41 9.32
N ARG A 582 24.53 21.99 9.31
CA ARG A 582 24.89 20.60 9.64
C ARG A 582 24.96 20.39 11.14
N SER A 583 24.16 19.44 11.62
CA SER A 583 24.14 18.92 12.98
C SER A 583 23.83 17.42 12.88
N PRO A 584 24.20 16.57 13.87
CA PRO A 584 23.87 15.14 13.86
C PRO A 584 22.38 14.82 13.67
N SER A 585 21.47 15.77 13.95
CA SER A 585 20.02 15.63 13.74
C SER A 585 19.49 16.23 12.43
N THR A 586 20.34 16.84 11.58
CA THR A 586 19.89 17.38 10.29
C THR A 586 20.03 16.32 9.19
N PRO A 587 18.99 16.02 8.40
CA PRO A 587 19.09 15.10 7.27
C PRO A 587 20.05 15.63 6.22
N VAL A 588 21.00 14.79 5.79
CA VAL A 588 22.01 15.17 4.81
C VAL A 588 21.42 15.10 3.40
N SER A 589 21.25 16.26 2.77
CA SER A 589 20.93 16.35 1.35
C SER A 589 22.18 16.08 0.51
N ALA A 590 22.22 14.93 -0.19
CA ALA A 590 23.30 14.58 -1.10
C ALA A 590 23.35 15.51 -2.33
N LEU A 591 22.24 16.18 -2.63
CA LEU A 591 22.06 17.12 -3.73
C LEU A 591 22.74 18.49 -3.49
N GLU A 592 22.91 18.88 -2.23
CA GLU A 592 23.47 20.18 -1.81
C GLU A 592 24.85 20.05 -1.15
N ALA A 593 25.26 18.83 -0.79
CA ALA A 593 26.60 18.55 -0.28
C ALA A 593 27.68 18.73 -1.37
N SER A 594 28.47 19.80 -1.26
CA SER A 594 29.67 19.96 -2.09
C SER A 594 30.69 18.86 -1.77
N ARG A 595 31.22 18.18 -2.81
CA ARG A 595 32.20 17.07 -2.69
C ARG A 595 33.43 17.44 -1.85
N LYS A 596 33.79 18.73 -1.74
CA LYS A 596 34.93 19.23 -0.96
C LYS A 596 34.71 19.27 0.55
N ASN A 597 33.46 19.29 1.01
CA ASN A 597 33.14 19.58 2.40
C ASN A 597 32.26 18.48 3.00
N ARG A 598 32.58 17.20 2.82
CA ARG A 598 31.77 16.09 3.37
C ARG A 598 31.88 15.91 4.89
N HIS A 599 32.91 16.47 5.54
CA HIS A 599 33.22 16.21 6.96
C HIS A 599 33.38 17.48 7.84
N GLY A 600 33.19 18.68 7.28
CA GLY A 600 33.18 19.93 8.04
C GLY A 600 31.77 20.46 8.27
N GLU A 601 31.58 21.24 9.34
CA GLU A 601 30.41 22.09 9.57
C GLU A 601 30.20 22.96 8.32
N GLN A 602 29.03 22.84 7.67
CA GLN A 602 28.69 23.74 6.57
C GLN A 602 28.05 24.99 7.19
N PRO A 603 28.62 26.19 6.97
CA PRO A 603 27.94 27.41 7.34
C PRO A 603 26.67 27.57 6.50
N VAL A 604 25.63 28.10 7.14
CA VAL A 604 24.36 28.45 6.49
C VAL A 604 24.62 29.52 5.42
N ALA A 605 23.90 29.44 4.30
CA ALA A 605 24.03 30.42 3.23
C ALA A 605 23.69 31.84 3.73
N PRO A 606 24.42 32.89 3.29
CA PRO A 606 24.35 34.23 3.87
C PRO A 606 22.96 34.86 3.76
N GLU A 607 22.19 34.51 2.73
CA GLU A 607 20.82 34.97 2.51
C GLU A 607 19.86 34.50 3.61
N PHE A 608 20.00 33.25 4.05
CA PHE A 608 19.24 32.70 5.18
C PHE A 608 19.69 33.35 6.48
N THR A 609 21.00 33.48 6.67
CA THR A 609 21.58 34.07 7.88
C THR A 609 21.13 35.52 8.08
N ALA A 610 21.11 36.34 7.03
CA ALA A 610 20.62 37.72 7.11
C ALA A 610 19.15 37.79 7.57
N ARG A 611 18.30 36.88 7.06
CA ARG A 611 16.87 36.82 7.40
C ARG A 611 16.64 36.38 8.84
N ILE A 612 17.39 35.36 9.28
CA ILE A 612 17.29 34.82 10.65
C ILE A 612 17.86 35.84 11.65
N LYS A 613 18.97 36.51 11.31
CA LYS A 613 19.57 37.59 12.12
C LYS A 613 18.56 38.71 12.35
N GLY A 614 17.91 39.20 11.30
CA GLY A 614 16.87 40.23 11.43
C GLY A 614 15.72 39.78 12.35
N ALA A 615 15.22 38.56 12.17
CA ALA A 615 14.15 38.02 13.01
C ALA A 615 14.57 37.84 14.49
N PHE A 616 15.80 37.41 14.73
CA PHE A 616 16.37 37.27 16.08
C PHE A 616 16.46 38.62 16.79
N LEU A 617 16.98 39.65 16.12
CA LEU A 617 17.09 41.00 16.66
C LEU A 617 15.72 41.64 16.90
N ASP A 618 14.81 41.57 15.92
CA ASP A 618 13.44 42.07 16.06
C ASP A 618 12.69 41.39 17.21
N ALA A 619 12.91 40.09 17.42
CA ALA A 619 12.34 39.36 18.55
C ALA A 619 12.92 39.82 19.90
N LEU A 620 14.22 40.12 19.98
CA LEU A 620 14.84 40.70 21.18
C LEU A 620 14.30 42.11 21.45
N TYR A 621 14.13 42.95 20.43
CA TYR A 621 13.52 44.27 20.56
C TYR A 621 12.05 44.19 21.01
N ALA A 622 11.27 43.27 20.44
CA ALA A 622 9.90 43.01 20.85
C ALA A 622 9.81 42.57 22.32
N PHE A 623 10.80 41.81 22.80
CA PHE A 623 10.87 41.45 24.21
C PHE A 623 11.21 42.65 25.11
N LEU A 624 12.17 43.48 24.72
CA LEU A 624 12.52 44.69 25.46
C LEU A 624 11.31 45.63 25.59
N ASP A 625 10.55 45.81 24.50
CA ASP A 625 9.29 46.55 24.50
C ASP A 625 8.22 45.87 25.38
N GLY A 626 8.09 44.54 25.29
CA GLY A 626 7.20 43.75 26.13
C GLY A 626 7.50 43.87 27.63
N LEU A 627 8.77 43.99 28.03
CA LEU A 627 9.20 44.20 29.42
C LEU A 627 8.79 45.58 29.94
N VAL A 628 8.87 46.61 29.08
CA VAL A 628 8.36 47.96 29.39
C VAL A 628 6.84 47.93 29.51
N HIS A 629 6.15 47.23 28.61
CA HIS A 629 4.70 47.08 28.67
C HIS A 629 4.25 46.37 29.96
N LEU A 630 4.96 45.31 30.39
CA LEU A 630 4.74 44.61 31.66
C LEU A 630 4.90 45.53 32.88
N ALA A 631 5.87 46.44 32.84
CA ALA A 631 6.17 47.34 33.94
C ALA A 631 5.04 48.36 34.19
N PHE A 632 4.34 48.79 33.12
CA PHE A 632 3.32 49.85 33.20
C PHE A 632 1.87 49.38 33.05
N SER A 633 1.63 48.17 32.54
CA SER A 633 0.27 47.62 32.37
C SER A 633 -0.34 47.13 33.68
N ASP A 634 -1.64 46.82 33.70
CA ASP A 634 -2.26 46.12 34.83
C ASP A 634 -1.92 44.63 34.80
N TYR A 635 -1.57 44.06 35.96
CA TYR A 635 -1.19 42.65 36.04
C TYR A 635 -2.41 41.74 35.79
N SER A 636 -2.41 41.04 34.65
CA SER A 636 -3.44 40.07 34.26
C SER A 636 -2.83 38.70 33.95
N PRO A 637 -2.54 37.90 34.99
CA PRO A 637 -1.83 36.62 34.83
C PRO A 637 -2.63 35.64 33.98
N LEU A 638 -1.94 34.88 33.12
CA LEU A 638 -2.56 33.90 32.20
C LEU A 638 -3.40 32.84 32.92
N GLU A 639 -2.94 32.39 34.09
CA GLU A 639 -3.63 31.49 35.01
C GLU A 639 -4.05 32.21 36.30
N PRO A 640 -5.34 32.23 36.67
CA PRO A 640 -5.80 32.90 37.88
C PRO A 640 -5.26 32.29 39.18
N ARG A 641 -4.78 31.04 39.15
CA ARG A 641 -4.26 30.32 40.34
C ARG A 641 -2.86 30.80 40.76
N THR A 642 -2.05 31.27 39.82
CA THR A 642 -0.75 31.90 40.09
C THR A 642 -0.88 33.36 40.54
N ALA A 643 -2.02 34.00 40.25
CA ALA A 643 -2.35 35.40 40.61
C ALA A 643 -2.45 35.70 42.12
N LEU A 644 -2.55 34.66 42.95
CA LEU A 644 -2.73 34.74 44.40
C LEU A 644 -1.45 34.44 45.19
N SER A 645 -0.34 34.18 44.49
CA SER A 645 0.90 33.84 45.16
C SER A 645 1.58 35.13 45.63
N VAL A 646 1.39 35.42 46.91
CA VAL A 646 2.46 35.94 47.77
C VAL A 646 3.67 35.01 47.55
N GLN A 647 4.54 35.36 46.60
CA GLN A 647 5.64 34.48 46.26
C GLN A 647 6.73 34.63 47.33
N THR A 648 6.98 33.52 48.02
CA THR A 648 7.99 33.45 49.07
C THR A 648 9.38 33.52 48.45
N VAL A 649 10.18 34.50 48.86
CA VAL A 649 11.60 34.58 48.51
C VAL A 649 12.31 33.29 48.94
N PRO A 650 13.01 32.57 48.04
CA PRO A 650 13.82 31.42 48.41
C PRO A 650 14.83 31.80 49.51
N GLY A 651 14.75 31.16 50.67
CA GLY A 651 15.65 31.41 51.80
C GLY A 651 15.19 32.46 52.82
N HIS A 652 14.04 33.13 52.63
CA HIS A 652 13.43 34.03 53.63
C HIS A 652 11.96 33.67 53.88
N PRO A 653 11.66 32.73 54.80
CA PRO A 653 10.28 32.39 55.15
C PRO A 653 9.57 33.64 55.70
N GLY A 654 8.57 34.14 54.97
CA GLY A 654 7.74 35.29 55.36
C GLY A 654 7.88 36.56 54.50
N SER A 655 8.83 36.64 53.56
CA SER A 655 8.90 37.77 52.61
C SER A 655 8.00 37.49 51.41
N ALA A 656 6.81 38.07 51.45
CA ALA A 656 5.81 38.05 50.41
C ALA A 656 6.01 39.21 49.44
N VAL A 657 6.27 38.93 48.16
CA VAL A 657 6.27 40.00 47.14
C VAL A 657 4.85 40.12 46.56
N ASP A 658 4.22 41.29 46.73
CA ASP A 658 2.92 41.59 46.11
C ASP A 658 3.13 42.15 44.70
N VAL A 659 2.91 41.30 43.71
CA VAL A 659 3.09 41.60 42.29
C VAL A 659 1.98 42.52 41.75
N ARG A 660 0.89 42.75 42.50
CA ARG A 660 -0.16 43.71 42.08
C ARG A 660 0.30 45.15 42.20
N ASP A 661 1.25 45.41 43.10
CA ASP A 661 1.84 46.71 43.27
C ASP A 661 2.68 47.11 42.04
N LEU A 662 2.42 48.31 41.52
CA LEU A 662 3.11 48.85 40.35
C LEU A 662 4.60 49.07 40.65
N ASP A 663 4.92 49.53 41.86
CA ASP A 663 6.31 49.81 42.27
C ASP A 663 7.15 48.55 42.31
N THR A 664 6.58 47.48 42.88
CA THR A 664 7.20 46.16 42.90
C THR A 664 7.51 45.64 41.50
N ARG A 665 6.56 45.76 40.55
CA ARG A 665 6.75 45.31 39.16
C ARG A 665 7.79 46.15 38.42
N VAL A 666 7.79 47.46 38.59
CA VAL A 666 8.81 48.34 37.98
C VAL A 666 10.21 47.98 38.49
N LEU A 667 10.37 47.75 39.80
CA LEU A 667 11.66 47.36 40.39
C LEU A 667 12.15 46.01 39.86
N LEU A 668 11.27 45.00 39.77
CA LEU A 668 11.60 43.69 39.21
C LEU A 668 11.91 43.77 37.70
N SER A 669 11.19 44.60 36.94
CA SER A 669 11.51 44.85 35.53
C SER A 669 12.89 45.48 35.36
N VAL A 670 13.26 46.44 36.21
CA VAL A 670 14.59 47.08 36.17
C VAL A 670 15.70 46.08 36.50
N THR A 671 15.53 45.24 37.52
CA THR A 671 16.53 44.19 37.83
C THR A 671 16.60 43.13 36.73
N ASN A 672 15.46 42.73 36.16
CA ASN A 672 15.41 41.83 35.03
C ASN A 672 16.15 42.40 33.81
N LEU A 673 15.93 43.66 33.47
CA LEU A 673 16.60 44.35 32.36
C LEU A 673 18.12 44.49 32.60
N ALA A 674 18.53 44.79 33.83
CA ALA A 674 19.94 44.85 34.19
C ALA A 674 20.64 43.48 34.04
N HIS A 675 19.99 42.39 34.47
CA HIS A 675 20.52 41.04 34.27
C HIS A 675 20.50 40.63 32.78
N LEU A 676 19.44 40.96 32.07
CA LEU A 676 19.27 40.68 30.64
C LEU A 676 20.39 41.33 29.81
N SER A 677 20.67 42.61 30.03
CA SER A 677 21.72 43.37 29.33
C SER A 677 23.13 42.92 29.73
N ARG A 678 23.36 42.57 30.99
CA ARG A 678 24.68 42.16 31.49
C ARG A 678 25.09 40.75 31.05
N ALA A 679 24.15 39.80 31.04
CA ALA A 679 24.46 38.38 30.90
C ALA A 679 23.69 37.68 29.78
N VAL A 680 22.36 37.81 29.73
CA VAL A 680 21.52 36.99 28.84
C VAL A 680 21.72 37.37 27.36
N ILE A 681 21.56 38.66 27.01
CA ILE A 681 21.71 39.14 25.63
C ILE A 681 23.13 38.88 25.10
N PRO A 682 24.22 39.25 25.80
CA PRO A 682 25.58 38.96 25.33
C PRO A 682 25.81 37.46 25.08
N ASN A 683 25.33 36.58 25.96
CA ASN A 683 25.46 35.14 25.81
C ASN A 683 24.66 34.60 24.61
N LEU A 684 23.43 35.09 24.39
CA LEU A 684 22.61 34.70 23.25
C LEU A 684 23.21 35.18 21.93
N VAL A 685 23.66 36.43 21.88
CA VAL A 685 24.31 37.02 20.68
C VAL A 685 25.60 36.28 20.37
N LYS A 686 26.41 35.94 21.38
CA LYS A 686 27.63 35.14 21.18
C LYS A 686 27.32 33.73 20.64
N GLN A 687 26.36 33.03 21.24
CA GLN A 687 25.94 31.70 20.75
C GLN A 687 25.40 31.76 19.31
N PHE A 688 24.68 32.83 18.96
CA PHE A 688 24.20 33.05 17.59
C PHE A 688 25.35 33.36 16.63
N ALA A 689 26.26 34.26 17.00
CA ALA A 689 27.42 34.64 16.21
C ALA A 689 28.33 33.43 15.92
N ASP A 690 28.57 32.58 16.92
CA ASP A 690 29.35 31.35 16.79
C ASP A 690 28.65 30.33 15.88
N ALA A 691 27.33 30.11 16.05
CA ALA A 691 26.58 29.12 15.28
C ALA A 691 26.40 29.50 13.80
N TYR A 692 26.20 30.80 13.51
CA TYR A 692 25.99 31.30 12.15
C TYR A 692 27.25 31.85 11.48
N ALA A 693 28.38 31.90 12.21
CA ALA A 693 29.66 32.48 11.77
C ALA A 693 29.52 33.92 11.24
N VAL A 694 28.82 34.79 11.99
CA VAL A 694 28.56 36.19 11.62
C VAL A 694 28.93 37.14 12.75
N PRO A 695 29.62 38.27 12.46
CA PRO A 695 29.89 39.30 13.47
C PRO A 695 28.61 40.04 13.87
N MET A 696 28.43 40.27 15.17
CA MET A 696 27.24 40.87 15.79
C MET A 696 27.60 41.99 16.79
N ASP A 697 28.81 42.53 16.74
CA ASP A 697 29.31 43.48 17.74
C ASP A 697 28.56 44.82 17.72
N GLU A 698 28.25 45.35 16.53
CA GLU A 698 27.45 46.57 16.36
C GLU A 698 26.00 46.39 16.84
N ASP A 699 25.40 45.23 16.57
CA ASP A 699 24.04 44.90 17.02
C ASP A 699 24.00 44.74 18.55
N LEU A 700 25.04 44.18 19.16
CA LEU A 700 25.15 44.07 20.61
C LEU A 700 25.30 45.46 21.26
N ALA A 701 26.09 46.35 20.65
CA ALA A 701 26.25 47.72 21.14
C ALA A 701 24.93 48.49 21.11
N THR A 702 24.17 48.39 20.02
CA THR A 702 22.86 49.03 19.88
C THR A 702 21.82 48.46 20.87
N LEU A 703 21.77 47.13 21.05
CA LEU A 703 20.92 46.49 22.07
C LEU A 703 21.28 46.94 23.50
N THR A 704 22.57 47.11 23.79
CA THR A 704 23.05 47.57 25.09
C THR A 704 22.67 49.04 25.33
N GLU A 705 22.78 49.88 24.30
CA GLU A 705 22.34 51.28 24.36
C GLU A 705 20.83 51.37 24.63
N VAL A 706 20.02 50.65 23.87
CA VAL A 706 18.55 50.61 24.03
C VAL A 706 18.19 50.11 25.43
N SER A 707 18.82 49.05 25.91
CA SER A 707 18.58 48.52 27.27
C SER A 707 18.92 49.56 28.35
N THR A 708 20.00 50.34 28.16
CA THR A 708 20.39 51.41 29.09
C THR A 708 19.38 52.57 29.09
N GLN A 709 18.86 52.93 27.91
CA GLN A 709 17.81 53.94 27.78
C GLN A 709 16.51 53.50 28.47
N LEU A 710 16.09 52.24 28.26
CA LEU A 710 14.90 51.67 28.90
C LEU A 710 15.04 51.58 30.42
N ASP A 711 16.20 51.17 30.93
CA ASP A 711 16.52 51.18 32.36
C ASP A 711 16.39 52.60 32.94
N GLY A 712 16.89 53.61 32.23
CA GLY A 712 16.74 55.02 32.60
C GLY A 712 15.28 55.46 32.69
N ILE A 713 14.46 55.10 31.71
CA ILE A 713 13.02 55.46 31.65
C ILE A 713 12.27 54.82 32.83
N LEU A 714 12.37 53.49 32.99
CA LEU A 714 11.67 52.75 34.05
C LEU A 714 12.10 53.22 35.44
N PHE A 715 13.40 53.40 35.65
CA PHE A 715 13.94 53.86 36.92
C PHE A 715 13.53 55.30 37.24
N SER A 716 13.57 56.20 36.25
CA SER A 716 13.19 57.61 36.45
C SER A 716 11.73 57.77 36.84
N ASP A 717 10.81 56.95 36.30
CA ASP A 717 9.40 56.98 36.67
C ASP A 717 9.19 56.58 38.15
N TYR A 718 9.78 55.47 38.57
CA TYR A 718 9.73 55.01 39.95
C TYR A 718 10.29 56.08 40.92
N ILE A 719 11.46 56.63 40.60
CA ILE A 719 12.08 57.69 41.41
C ILE A 719 11.19 58.93 41.46
N LYS A 720 10.62 59.36 40.34
CA LYS A 720 9.75 60.55 40.29
C LYS A 720 8.55 60.42 41.23
N ARG A 721 7.91 59.24 41.28
CA ARG A 721 6.76 58.98 42.17
C ARG A 721 7.16 58.99 43.65
N LYS A 722 8.26 58.33 44.02
CA LYS A 722 8.75 58.32 45.42
C LYS A 722 9.34 59.66 45.86
N SER A 723 10.07 60.31 44.97
CA SER A 723 10.69 61.63 45.17
C SER A 723 9.64 62.70 45.42
N ALA A 724 8.53 62.70 44.67
CA ALA A 724 7.43 63.64 44.87
C ALA A 724 6.86 63.58 46.31
N ALA A 725 6.61 62.37 46.83
CA ALA A 725 6.10 62.19 48.20
C ALA A 725 7.08 62.72 49.27
N VAL A 726 8.38 62.44 49.14
CA VAL A 726 9.38 62.92 50.10
C VAL A 726 9.60 64.44 49.97
N CYS A 727 9.62 64.96 48.74
CA CYS A 727 9.77 66.38 48.46
C CYS A 727 8.58 67.21 48.95
N GLU A 728 7.36 66.67 48.90
CA GLU A 728 6.17 67.32 49.46
C GLU A 728 6.28 67.47 50.98
N ILE A 729 6.74 66.43 51.70
CA ILE A 729 6.99 66.49 53.15
C ILE A 729 7.98 67.62 53.49
N VAL A 730 9.08 67.72 52.76
CA VAL A 730 10.10 68.75 52.98
C VAL A 730 9.58 70.15 52.63
N THR A 731 8.89 70.30 51.50
CA THR A 731 8.35 71.59 51.06
C THR A 731 7.26 72.09 52.01
N HIS A 732 6.34 71.21 52.42
CA HIS A 732 5.31 71.53 53.40
C HIS A 732 5.92 71.81 54.77
N GLY A 733 6.94 71.06 55.18
CA GLY A 733 7.67 71.30 56.43
C GLY A 733 8.33 72.68 56.50
N ILE A 734 8.95 73.14 55.40
CA ILE A 734 9.70 74.40 55.39
C ILE A 734 8.80 75.61 55.12
N LEU A 735 7.83 75.51 54.20
CA LEU A 735 7.00 76.63 53.75
C LEU A 735 5.55 76.59 54.28
N GLY A 736 5.00 75.40 54.51
CA GLY A 736 3.57 75.18 54.82
C GLY A 736 3.24 75.01 56.31
N ALA A 737 4.22 74.67 57.15
CA ALA A 737 4.02 74.34 58.56
C ALA A 737 3.76 75.56 59.48
N GLY A 738 3.58 76.76 58.93
CA GLY A 738 3.38 78.00 59.71
C GLY A 738 4.63 78.45 60.49
N ILE A 739 5.81 77.94 60.11
CA ILE A 739 7.09 78.22 60.76
C ILE A 739 7.59 79.61 60.34
N ASP A 740 7.59 80.58 61.26
CA ASP A 740 8.18 81.90 61.03
C ASP A 740 9.69 81.87 61.32
N TRP A 741 10.49 81.56 60.29
CA TRP A 741 11.96 81.50 60.34
C TRP A 741 12.63 82.79 60.85
N ALA A 742 11.92 83.92 60.88
CA ALA A 742 12.43 85.18 61.42
C ALA A 742 12.29 85.28 62.95
N ARG A 743 11.28 84.63 63.56
CA ARG A 743 10.90 84.79 64.98
C ARG A 743 10.96 83.51 65.81
N ILE A 744 11.48 82.42 65.25
CA ILE A 744 11.66 81.14 65.95
C ILE A 744 12.55 81.29 67.21
N PRO A 745 12.13 80.72 68.36
CA PRO A 745 12.96 80.63 69.55
C PRO A 745 14.14 79.68 69.35
N LYS A 746 15.09 79.67 70.28
CA LYS A 746 16.32 78.86 70.19
C LYS A 746 16.01 77.36 69.97
N PRO A 747 16.85 76.66 69.19
CA PRO A 747 16.64 75.25 68.84
C PRO A 747 16.62 74.35 70.09
N SER A 748 15.58 73.52 70.20
CA SER A 748 15.42 72.54 71.30
C SER A 748 15.39 71.10 70.81
N ALA A 749 14.79 70.86 69.65
CA ALA A 749 14.74 69.58 68.96
C ALA A 749 14.65 69.79 67.45
N VAL A 750 14.91 68.74 66.68
CA VAL A 750 14.70 68.72 65.22
C VAL A 750 13.19 68.71 64.94
N HIS A 751 12.71 69.46 63.94
CA HIS A 751 11.28 69.46 63.64
C HIS A 751 10.77 68.09 63.13
N PRO A 752 9.50 67.76 63.38
CA PRO A 752 8.90 66.47 62.99
C PRO A 752 8.99 66.13 61.49
N PHE A 753 8.99 67.14 60.60
CA PHE A 753 9.02 66.90 59.16
C PHE A 753 10.33 66.23 58.69
N VAL A 754 11.46 66.48 59.36
CA VAL A 754 12.75 65.84 59.03
C VAL A 754 12.71 64.35 59.38
N TYR A 755 12.13 64.00 60.53
CA TYR A 755 11.92 62.61 60.91
C TYR A 755 10.93 61.91 59.95
N GLN A 756 9.85 62.57 59.56
CA GLN A 756 8.90 62.03 58.57
C GLN A 756 9.56 61.81 57.20
N ALA A 757 10.38 62.75 56.72
CA ALA A 757 11.12 62.60 55.47
C ALA A 757 12.13 61.45 55.53
N LEU A 758 12.89 61.33 56.64
CA LEU A 758 13.82 60.22 56.85
C LEU A 758 13.09 58.87 56.96
N LEU A 759 11.97 58.79 57.69
CA LEU A 759 11.16 57.58 57.80
C LEU A 759 10.55 57.17 56.45
N ALA A 760 10.13 58.14 55.61
CA ALA A 760 9.71 57.85 54.24
C ALA A 760 10.85 57.26 53.40
N LEU A 761 12.08 57.77 53.54
CA LEU A 761 13.26 57.18 52.91
C LEU A 761 13.58 55.77 53.47
N VAL A 762 13.34 55.51 54.77
CA VAL A 762 13.49 54.17 55.37
C VAL A 762 12.48 53.21 54.77
N GLN A 763 11.23 53.63 54.58
CA GLN A 763 10.20 52.81 53.94
C GLN A 763 10.59 52.46 52.50
N VAL A 764 11.09 53.44 51.72
CA VAL A 764 11.60 53.19 50.38
C VAL A 764 12.80 52.24 50.42
N HIS A 765 13.76 52.43 51.33
CA HIS A 765 14.89 51.53 51.49
C HIS A 765 14.42 50.09 51.80
N ALA A 766 13.50 49.92 52.75
CA ALA A 766 12.99 48.61 53.15
C ALA A 766 12.30 47.89 51.98
N HIS A 767 11.49 48.62 51.20
CA HIS A 767 10.81 48.09 50.03
C HIS A 767 11.80 47.71 48.91
N VAL A 768 12.74 48.58 48.55
CA VAL A 768 13.73 48.25 47.50
C VAL A 768 14.67 47.14 47.97
N ARG A 769 15.04 47.09 49.26
CA ARG A 769 15.92 46.06 49.80
C ARG A 769 15.28 44.67 49.80
N SER A 770 13.97 44.56 50.01
CA SER A 770 13.29 43.25 50.00
C SER A 770 13.11 42.69 48.60
N ILE A 771 12.95 43.56 47.59
CA ILE A 771 12.64 43.17 46.21
C ILE A 771 13.90 43.16 45.33
N ALA A 772 14.67 44.25 45.36
CA ALA A 772 15.80 44.52 44.48
C ALA A 772 17.03 45.08 45.23
N PRO A 773 17.74 44.25 46.03
CA PRO A 773 18.91 44.69 46.79
C PRO A 773 19.98 45.45 45.98
N PRO A 774 20.30 45.09 44.72
CA PRO A 774 21.30 45.81 43.92
C PRO A 774 20.93 47.27 43.62
N LEU A 775 19.64 47.62 43.61
CA LEU A 775 19.17 48.96 43.24
C LEU A 775 19.14 49.94 44.41
N VAL A 776 19.35 49.49 45.65
CA VAL A 776 19.22 50.32 46.86
C VAL A 776 20.15 51.54 46.81
N ALA A 777 21.43 51.34 46.49
CA ALA A 777 22.41 52.43 46.47
C ALA A 777 22.07 53.48 45.40
N ARG A 778 21.68 53.03 44.20
CA ARG A 778 21.26 53.90 43.10
C ARG A 778 20.01 54.69 43.48
N THR A 779 18.99 54.02 44.01
CA THR A 779 17.70 54.61 44.42
C THR A 779 17.86 55.68 45.48
N LEU A 780 18.54 55.35 46.58
CA LEU A 780 18.72 56.31 47.66
C LEU A 780 19.59 57.48 47.23
N SER A 781 20.66 57.26 46.47
CA SER A 781 21.52 58.37 46.03
C SER A 781 20.79 59.37 45.16
N THR A 782 19.88 58.92 44.29
CA THR A 782 19.04 59.81 43.48
C THR A 782 17.97 60.51 44.30
N LEU A 783 17.32 59.82 45.23
CA LEU A 783 16.31 60.44 46.10
C LEU A 783 16.93 61.49 47.03
N VAL A 784 18.12 61.23 47.58
CA VAL A 784 18.84 62.20 48.41
C VAL A 784 19.24 63.44 47.61
N ASP A 785 19.63 63.27 46.34
CA ASP A 785 19.94 64.39 45.46
C ASP A 785 18.70 65.27 45.18
N ASP A 786 17.54 64.65 44.97
CA ASP A 786 16.26 65.36 44.80
C ASP A 786 15.81 66.07 46.09
N VAL A 787 15.93 65.41 47.25
CA VAL A 787 15.64 66.01 48.55
C VAL A 787 16.54 67.20 48.81
N ALA A 788 17.85 67.10 48.52
CA ALA A 788 18.78 68.22 48.64
C ALA A 788 18.40 69.38 47.70
N ALA A 789 17.97 69.10 46.47
CA ALA A 789 17.51 70.12 45.53
C ALA A 789 16.24 70.83 46.00
N THR A 790 15.26 70.08 46.49
CA THR A 790 14.00 70.62 47.02
C THR A 790 14.25 71.44 48.28
N THR A 791 15.15 70.97 49.16
CA THR A 791 15.57 71.69 50.36
C THR A 791 16.18 73.05 50.00
N LEU A 792 17.05 73.09 48.99
CA LEU A 792 17.62 74.34 48.48
C LEU A 792 16.54 75.29 47.94
N ARG A 793 15.67 74.82 47.04
CA ARG A 793 14.59 75.64 46.48
C ARG A 793 13.62 76.15 47.55
N ALA A 794 13.35 75.36 48.59
CA ALA A 794 12.47 75.77 49.68
C ALA A 794 13.13 76.86 50.54
N PHE A 795 14.42 76.72 50.88
CA PHE A 795 15.13 77.74 51.65
C PHE A 795 15.40 79.03 50.86
N GLU A 796 15.54 78.98 49.53
CA GLU A 796 15.64 80.18 48.68
C GLU A 796 14.38 81.06 48.74
N GLN A 797 13.21 80.47 49.00
CA GLN A 797 11.93 81.18 49.10
C GLN A 797 11.72 81.83 50.48
N VAL A 798 12.53 81.48 51.48
CA VAL A 798 12.45 82.09 52.81
C VAL A 798 13.09 83.47 52.79
N ALA A 799 12.30 84.50 53.12
CA ALA A 799 12.72 85.89 52.96
C ALA A 799 13.83 86.32 53.92
N ARG A 800 13.78 85.89 55.19
CA ARG A 800 14.70 86.31 56.27
C ARG A 800 14.87 85.22 57.33
N PHE A 801 16.08 85.06 57.85
CA PHE A 801 16.37 84.20 59.01
C PHE A 801 16.78 85.03 60.24
N GLY A 802 16.19 84.72 61.39
CA GLY A 802 16.68 85.14 62.71
C GLY A 802 17.75 84.16 63.24
N MET A 803 18.41 84.48 64.37
CA MET A 803 19.45 83.62 64.96
C MET A 803 18.91 82.22 65.30
N GLY A 804 17.71 82.12 65.89
CA GLY A 804 17.07 80.83 66.17
C GLY A 804 16.73 80.04 64.90
N GLY A 805 16.18 80.70 63.88
CA GLY A 805 15.85 80.08 62.61
C GLY A 805 17.07 79.58 61.83
N MET A 806 18.17 80.34 61.81
CA MET A 806 19.44 79.92 61.20
C MET A 806 20.02 78.67 61.89
N LEU A 807 20.08 78.68 63.23
CA LEU A 807 20.60 77.56 64.01
C LEU A 807 19.73 76.31 63.88
N GLN A 808 18.40 76.46 63.83
CA GLN A 808 17.47 75.37 63.62
C GLN A 808 17.60 74.77 62.21
N ALA A 809 17.64 75.60 61.16
CA ALA A 809 17.83 75.12 59.79
C ALA A 809 19.19 74.40 59.64
N THR A 810 20.24 74.94 60.24
CA THR A 810 21.58 74.31 60.25
C THR A 810 21.57 72.98 60.99
N LEU A 811 20.90 72.88 62.15
CA LEU A 811 20.73 71.63 62.89
C LEU A 811 20.04 70.56 62.02
N GLU A 812 18.98 70.93 61.32
CA GLU A 812 18.15 70.01 60.52
C GLU A 812 18.87 69.50 59.27
N ILE A 813 19.55 70.39 58.55
CA ILE A 813 20.35 70.02 57.37
C ILE A 813 21.53 69.16 57.79
N GLU A 814 22.21 69.52 58.88
CA GLU A 814 23.35 68.75 59.36
C GLU A 814 22.91 67.37 59.91
N PHE A 815 21.72 67.28 60.51
CA PHE A 815 21.11 66.00 60.89
C PHE A 815 20.79 65.12 59.68
N LEU A 816 20.20 65.70 58.63
CA LEU A 816 19.94 65.01 57.36
C LEU A 816 21.25 64.55 56.69
N HIS A 817 22.23 65.46 56.60
CA HIS A 817 23.54 65.24 55.99
C HIS A 817 24.33 64.12 56.69
N GLN A 818 24.41 64.13 58.03
CA GLN A 818 25.11 63.08 58.78
C GLN A 818 24.37 61.74 58.77
N THR A 819 23.05 61.73 58.75
CA THR A 819 22.25 60.50 58.75
C THR A 819 22.32 59.79 57.39
N LEU A 820 22.37 60.54 56.29
CA LEU A 820 22.38 60.03 54.92
C LEU A 820 23.77 59.97 54.27
N SER A 821 24.84 60.16 55.04
CA SER A 821 26.21 60.33 54.53
C SER A 821 26.70 59.20 53.63
N ALA A 822 26.14 57.99 53.75
CA ALA A 822 26.50 56.85 52.91
C ALA A 822 25.98 56.95 51.47
N PHE A 823 24.92 57.74 51.22
CA PHE A 823 24.21 57.85 49.94
C PHE A 823 24.27 59.27 49.36
N ILE A 824 25.06 60.17 49.94
CA ILE A 824 25.23 61.52 49.42
C ILE A 824 26.18 61.47 48.21
N SER A 825 25.64 61.87 47.05
CA SER A 825 26.43 62.05 45.83
C SER A 825 27.20 63.36 45.87
N ALA A 826 28.24 63.49 45.03
CA ALA A 826 29.00 64.74 44.91
C ALA A 826 28.11 65.95 44.53
N ARG A 827 27.06 65.69 43.73
CA ARG A 827 26.07 66.69 43.34
C ARG A 827 25.19 67.12 44.52
N ALA A 828 24.73 66.16 45.31
CA ALA A 828 23.95 66.44 46.52
C ALA A 828 24.78 67.22 47.53
N GLU A 829 26.06 66.88 47.69
CA GLU A 829 26.99 67.61 48.58
C GLU A 829 27.15 69.08 48.14
N GLN A 830 27.30 69.34 46.83
CA GLN A 830 27.35 70.70 46.30
C GLN A 830 26.05 71.48 46.57
N ARG A 831 24.89 70.85 46.38
CA ARG A 831 23.59 71.45 46.68
C ARG A 831 23.47 71.80 48.16
N LEU A 832 23.86 70.89 49.06
CA LEU A 832 23.87 71.15 50.50
C LEU A 832 24.81 72.32 50.88
N LYS A 833 25.97 72.45 50.24
CA LYS A 833 26.85 73.62 50.41
C LYS A 833 26.16 74.92 50.00
N GLN A 834 25.45 74.92 48.87
CA GLN A 834 24.65 76.08 48.44
C GLN A 834 23.52 76.42 49.42
N VAL A 835 22.94 75.42 50.09
CA VAL A 835 21.94 75.66 51.16
C VAL A 835 22.59 76.43 52.31
N TYR A 836 23.77 76.02 52.77
CA TYR A 836 24.50 76.73 53.83
C TYR A 836 24.84 78.17 53.43
N GLU A 837 25.27 78.38 52.18
CA GLU A 837 25.52 79.73 51.64
C GLU A 837 24.24 80.58 51.63
N THR A 838 23.12 80.03 51.16
CA THR A 838 21.82 80.72 51.09
C THR A 838 21.31 81.14 52.46
N ILE A 839 21.41 80.24 53.43
CA ILE A 839 21.06 80.53 54.83
C ILE A 839 21.95 81.65 55.37
N SER A 840 23.25 81.60 55.12
CA SER A 840 24.21 82.61 55.60
C SER A 840 23.99 84.01 54.99
N LEU A 841 23.57 84.09 53.72
CA LEU A 841 23.26 85.33 53.01
C LEU A 841 21.95 85.98 53.48
N ARG A 842 20.95 85.15 53.81
CA ARG A 842 19.62 85.58 54.27
C ARG A 842 19.55 85.80 55.80
N TYR A 843 20.61 85.48 56.51
CA TYR A 843 20.78 85.76 57.93
C TYR A 843 21.10 87.25 58.14
N THR A 844 20.32 87.91 59.02
CA THR A 844 20.61 89.30 59.39
C THR A 844 21.82 89.31 60.34
N ARG A 845 22.97 89.82 59.87
CA ARG A 845 24.19 89.97 60.68
C ARG A 845 23.91 90.82 61.92
N ALA A 846 24.43 90.37 63.06
CA ALA A 846 24.30 91.07 64.33
C ALA A 846 25.64 91.26 65.06
N ASP A 847 25.62 92.17 66.03
CA ASP A 847 26.75 92.79 66.73
C ASP A 847 27.73 91.81 67.40
N ALA A 848 28.89 92.33 67.84
CA ALA A 848 29.97 91.53 68.44
C ALA A 848 29.52 90.64 69.64
N ARG A 849 28.51 91.05 70.41
CA ARG A 849 27.92 90.26 71.52
C ARG A 849 27.15 89.03 71.04
N GLU A 850 26.55 89.09 69.85
CA GLU A 850 25.80 87.98 69.28
C GLU A 850 26.71 86.91 68.66
N LYS A 851 27.98 87.24 68.35
CA LYS A 851 28.98 86.26 67.88
C LYS A 851 29.44 85.29 68.98
N GLU A 852 29.69 85.77 70.19
CA GLU A 852 30.03 84.91 71.34
C GLU A 852 28.84 84.01 71.72
N GLN A 853 27.63 84.56 71.68
CA GLN A 853 26.40 83.78 71.89
C GLN A 853 26.18 82.74 70.79
N LEU A 854 26.46 83.08 69.53
CA LEU A 854 26.38 82.14 68.41
C LEU A 854 27.33 80.96 68.60
N GLN A 855 28.55 81.18 69.09
CA GLN A 855 29.52 80.11 69.30
C GLN A 855 29.08 79.13 70.41
N HIS A 856 28.56 79.66 71.52
CA HIS A 856 27.99 78.84 72.60
C HIS A 856 26.72 78.08 72.15
N GLU A 857 25.84 78.72 71.37
CA GLU A 857 24.64 78.06 70.85
C GLU A 857 24.97 77.03 69.74
N LEU A 858 26.04 77.21 68.96
CA LEU A 858 26.53 76.20 68.01
C LEU A 858 27.07 74.95 68.73
N GLU A 859 27.75 75.10 69.87
CA GLU A 859 28.14 73.96 70.71
C GLU A 859 26.91 73.25 71.29
N ARG A 860 25.89 74.01 71.72
CA ARG A 860 24.62 73.45 72.17
C ARG A 860 23.90 72.68 71.06
N VAL A 861 23.85 73.23 69.84
CA VAL A 861 23.29 72.56 68.64
C VAL A 861 24.05 71.26 68.33
N LYS A 862 25.39 71.25 68.43
CA LYS A 862 26.18 70.01 68.29
C LYS A 862 25.82 68.96 69.33
N LEU A 863 25.59 69.36 70.59
CA LEU A 863 25.16 68.42 71.63
C LEU A 863 23.77 67.85 71.35
N ILE A 864 22.81 68.70 70.94
CA ILE A 864 21.46 68.28 70.55
C ILE A 864 21.54 67.32 69.35
N LEU A 865 22.36 67.61 68.34
CA LEU A 865 22.58 66.75 67.18
C LEU A 865 23.06 65.35 67.58
N VAL A 866 24.06 65.27 68.47
CA VAL A 866 24.60 64.00 68.96
C VAL A 866 23.56 63.23 69.78
N GLN A 867 22.77 63.92 70.62
CA GLN A 867 21.71 63.30 71.40
C GLN A 867 20.60 62.75 70.50
N SER A 868 20.09 63.57 69.57
CA SER A 868 19.06 63.17 68.60
C SER A 868 19.51 61.98 67.76
N ARG A 869 20.76 61.97 67.27
CA ARG A 869 21.30 60.85 66.48
C ARG A 869 21.49 59.57 67.30
N LYS A 870 21.78 59.67 68.59
CA LYS A 870 21.83 58.51 69.50
C LYS A 870 20.43 57.95 69.76
N ALA A 871 19.45 58.82 69.97
CA ALA A 871 18.06 58.43 70.21
C ALA A 871 17.44 57.71 69.01
N THR A 872 17.68 58.19 67.78
CA THR A 872 17.12 57.60 66.55
C THR A 872 18.08 56.64 65.83
N ALA A 873 19.15 56.20 66.50
CA ALA A 873 20.19 55.36 65.89
C ALA A 873 19.65 54.01 65.38
N LEU A 874 18.63 53.45 66.04
CA LEU A 874 18.00 52.19 65.66
C LEU A 874 17.08 52.36 64.44
N GLU A 875 16.32 53.44 64.39
CA GLU A 875 15.35 53.73 63.32
C GLU A 875 16.05 53.96 61.97
N PHE A 876 17.22 54.61 61.99
CA PHE A 876 17.98 54.96 60.78
C PHE A 876 19.21 54.07 60.56
N LEU A 877 19.26 52.91 61.23
CA LEU A 877 20.39 51.98 61.12
C LEU A 877 20.61 51.49 59.68
N CYS A 878 19.54 51.40 58.89
CA CYS A 878 19.59 51.00 57.48
C CYS A 878 20.44 51.93 56.60
N PHE A 879 20.63 53.20 56.99
CA PHE A 879 21.44 54.12 56.20
C PHE A 879 22.94 54.03 56.47
N ARG A 880 23.35 53.26 57.48
CA ARG A 880 24.77 53.06 57.78
C ARG A 880 25.37 52.08 56.78
N ARG A 881 26.62 52.34 56.39
CA ARG A 881 27.39 51.37 55.59
C ARG A 881 27.47 50.05 56.37
N PRO A 882 27.19 48.90 55.73
CA PRO A 882 27.43 47.61 56.37
C PRO A 882 28.90 47.56 56.76
N ARG A 883 29.16 47.17 58.01
CA ARG A 883 30.53 46.95 58.49
C ARG A 883 31.08 45.84 57.59
N LYS A 884 32.10 46.13 56.77
CA LYS A 884 32.81 45.10 55.98
C LYS A 884 33.11 43.96 56.95
N GLU A 885 32.43 42.82 56.77
CA GLU A 885 32.87 41.58 57.39
C GLU A 885 34.33 41.43 56.96
N ARG A 886 35.22 41.41 57.94
CA ARG A 886 36.60 41.04 57.67
C ARG A 886 36.53 39.64 57.08
N ASP A 887 37.17 39.48 55.92
CA ASP A 887 37.43 38.19 55.29
C ASP A 887 38.15 37.25 56.29
N GLU A 888 37.37 36.58 57.14
CA GLU A 888 37.76 35.35 57.82
C GLU A 888 37.26 34.19 56.95
N ALA A 889 37.91 34.04 55.80
CA ALA A 889 37.91 32.81 55.02
C ALA A 889 39.32 32.59 54.45
N SER A 890 40.27 32.45 55.36
CA SER A 890 41.51 31.70 55.11
C SER A 890 41.21 30.21 55.24
N THR A 891 41.18 29.49 54.12
CA THR A 891 41.75 28.14 53.84
C THR A 891 40.99 27.42 52.73
#